data_AF-A0AAJ0CPC3-F1
#
_entry.id   AF-A0AAJ0CPC3-F1
#
_cell.length_a   1.000
_cell.length_b   1.000
_cell.length_c   1.000
_cell.angle_alpha   90.00
_cell.angle_beta   90.00
_cell.angle_gamma   90.00
#
_symmetry.space_group_name_H-M   'P 1'
#
loop_
_entity.id
_entity.type
_entity.pdbx_description
1 polymer ?
#
loop_
_entity_poly.entity_id
_entity_poly.type
_entity_poly.pdbx_seq_one_letter_code
_entity_poly.pdbx_strand_id
1 'polypeptide(L)'
;MTVASAGVGSDVPTPLSMSEVEKRLRQVWATVLNMDAASFGLDDNFFELGGDSIDAMRVVSKARKVGLPKLKVVDLYSHPILRDAVSRICPNAGPGNEDGPKNATRDTEQSRRKESTENGHAAIRGLSVDLEAVKDALARQPHVREALAAVQQVDDQEPRIIAFVTLHDDDTLPLNEELRQQQESKQVELWRGIYDDEAYTSIGEVQTETVGRDFIGWNSMFDGKPIDKVEMEEWLQDTIGTILNGRPASHVLEIGSGSGMILFNLGSGLQSYVGIEPSEKAVQFITKSAKLAPMLSGKVKMYNASAGDIHLIREDLSPETVIINSVAQYFPSQDYLFKVIKDLVQLKGVQTLFFGDIRSYAQYRDFLAARALHMLGGEATPDQVRAVMTQLESSETEFLVDPAFFTGLQDRLPDYVGHVEILPKAMHATNELSCYRFSAVVHIRQNGQPMQVHTIDQSQWHDYESEALTRHSLRQMLQTPSTPSVLAVGNIPHSKTAFERHIVDGLDNQGQQLDPATWQSSIRDKAQSRSALSVVDLKALAQEAGYGVETSWARQFSQRGGLDAIFHKIGTTEGSGRVLFQFPTEHQGRAQNTLSTQPMRQQFRRSVQEQLREKMKSELPSHMTPDKIVVVDKMPAVAQAGSGHLSSKQSENGGASNPKTME
;
A
#
# COMPACT_ATOMS: atom_id res chain seq x y z
N MET A 1 29.56 67.96 -9.15
CA MET A 1 28.37 67.22 -9.64
C MET A 1 28.68 65.75 -9.49
N THR A 2 28.15 65.14 -8.44
CA THR A 2 28.45 63.78 -8.01
C THR A 2 27.28 62.91 -8.45
N VAL A 3 27.54 61.92 -9.30
CA VAL A 3 26.52 60.98 -9.81
C VAL A 3 26.41 59.83 -8.82
N ALA A 4 25.21 59.64 -8.28
CA ALA A 4 24.89 58.61 -7.30
C ALA A 4 24.71 57.23 -7.97
N SER A 5 25.28 56.19 -7.36
CA SER A 5 25.05 54.79 -7.72
C SER A 5 23.72 54.29 -7.12
N ALA A 6 22.79 53.88 -7.97
CA ALA A 6 21.60 53.15 -7.54
C ALA A 6 21.96 51.66 -7.33
N GLY A 7 21.81 51.19 -6.10
CA GLY A 7 21.95 49.78 -5.74
C GLY A 7 20.74 48.97 -6.22
N VAL A 8 21.01 47.83 -6.85
CA VAL A 8 20.02 46.81 -7.21
C VAL A 8 19.60 46.08 -5.94
N GLY A 9 18.33 46.22 -5.56
CA GLY A 9 17.72 45.44 -4.48
C GLY A 9 17.56 43.99 -4.91
N SER A 10 18.21 43.07 -4.19
CA SER A 10 17.98 41.64 -4.30
C SER A 10 16.70 41.28 -3.56
N ASP A 11 15.62 41.00 -4.30
CA ASP A 11 14.42 40.34 -3.77
C ASP A 11 14.74 38.88 -3.42
N VAL A 12 15.26 38.67 -2.21
CA VAL A 12 15.28 37.34 -1.57
C VAL A 12 14.04 37.30 -0.65
N PRO A 13 13.07 36.39 -0.86
CA PRO A 13 11.91 36.27 0.01
C PRO A 13 12.35 36.04 1.46
N THR A 14 11.84 36.85 2.38
CA THR A 14 12.11 36.70 3.82
C THR A 14 11.60 35.32 4.28
N PRO A 15 12.37 34.55 5.06
CA PRO A 15 11.91 33.26 5.58
C PRO A 15 10.63 33.43 6.42
N LEU A 16 9.64 32.56 6.22
CA LEU A 16 8.39 32.58 7.00
C LEU A 16 8.68 32.33 8.49
N SER A 17 7.99 33.07 9.36
CA SER A 17 8.04 32.80 10.81
C SER A 17 7.31 31.49 11.16
N MET A 18 7.68 30.84 12.26
CA MET A 18 7.06 29.58 12.71
C MET A 18 5.53 29.72 12.88
N SER A 19 5.06 30.84 13.44
CA SER A 19 3.63 31.14 13.58
C SER A 19 2.90 31.29 12.24
N GLU A 20 3.57 31.79 11.19
CA GLU A 20 2.99 31.86 9.85
C GLU A 20 2.91 30.49 9.19
N VAL A 21 3.93 29.64 9.38
CA VAL A 21 3.92 28.26 8.90
C VAL A 21 2.82 27.45 9.58
N GLU A 22 2.68 27.58 10.91
CA GLU A 22 1.59 26.97 11.68
C GLU A 22 0.22 27.37 11.14
N LYS A 23 -0.03 28.68 10.97
CA LYS A 23 -1.32 29.18 10.46
C LYS A 23 -1.62 28.63 9.06
N ARG A 24 -0.63 28.65 8.16
CA ARG A 24 -0.78 28.15 6.79
C ARG A 24 -1.01 26.66 6.75
N LEU A 25 -0.22 25.87 7.48
CA LEU A 25 -0.36 24.41 7.50
C LEU A 25 -1.68 23.99 8.15
N ARG A 26 -2.08 24.65 9.25
CA ARG A 26 -3.38 24.43 9.88
C ARG A 26 -4.54 24.72 8.92
N GLN A 27 -4.47 25.82 8.17
CA GLN A 27 -5.49 26.16 7.18
C GLN A 27 -5.53 25.13 6.04
N VAL A 28 -4.37 24.62 5.62
CA VAL A 28 -4.29 23.54 4.62
C VAL A 28 -4.95 22.27 5.15
N TRP A 29 -4.64 21.83 6.37
CA TRP A 29 -5.28 20.67 7.00
C TRP A 29 -6.79 20.84 7.10
N ALA A 30 -7.25 21.99 7.62
CA ALA A 30 -8.68 22.32 7.72
C ALA A 30 -9.39 22.21 6.35
N THR A 31 -8.77 22.72 5.30
CA THR A 31 -9.33 22.67 3.94
C THR A 31 -9.32 21.26 3.35
N VAL A 32 -8.34 20.43 3.70
CA VAL A 32 -8.23 19.06 3.17
C VAL A 32 -9.19 18.11 3.87
N LEU A 33 -9.20 18.17 5.21
CA LEU A 33 -10.04 17.37 6.10
C LEU A 33 -11.49 17.88 6.17
N ASN A 34 -11.80 18.98 5.48
CA ASN A 34 -13.12 19.62 5.50
C ASN A 34 -13.61 19.95 6.94
N MET A 35 -12.69 20.48 7.75
CA MET A 35 -12.92 20.85 9.15
C MET A 35 -12.71 22.35 9.36
N ASP A 36 -13.27 22.92 10.42
CA ASP A 36 -12.93 24.27 10.87
C ASP A 36 -11.50 24.28 11.47
N ALA A 37 -10.65 25.23 11.07
CA ALA A 37 -9.30 25.40 11.61
C ALA A 37 -9.28 25.72 13.11
N ALA A 38 -10.40 26.16 13.69
CA ALA A 38 -10.55 26.34 15.13
C ALA A 38 -10.90 25.05 15.90
N SER A 39 -11.24 23.96 15.21
CA SER A 39 -11.72 22.71 15.82
C SER A 39 -10.61 21.74 16.25
N PHE A 40 -9.35 22.05 15.95
CA PHE A 40 -8.17 21.26 16.33
C PHE A 40 -6.97 22.18 16.62
N GLY A 41 -6.11 21.75 17.53
CA GLY A 41 -4.91 22.42 18.02
C GLY A 41 -3.61 21.92 17.39
N LEU A 42 -2.49 22.43 17.88
CA LEU A 42 -1.15 22.07 17.38
C LEU A 42 -0.71 20.66 17.78
N ASP A 43 -1.30 20.09 18.82
CA ASP A 43 -0.98 18.75 19.33
C ASP A 43 -1.84 17.64 18.71
N ASP A 44 -2.78 17.98 17.83
CA ASP A 44 -3.65 17.01 17.20
C ASP A 44 -2.95 16.24 16.08
N ASN A 45 -3.25 14.94 16.02
CA ASN A 45 -2.72 14.01 15.03
C ASN A 45 -3.58 14.00 13.76
N PHE A 46 -2.96 14.22 12.60
CA PHE A 46 -3.59 14.26 11.29
C PHE A 46 -4.50 13.07 10.98
N PHE A 47 -4.05 11.85 11.29
CA PHE A 47 -4.79 10.62 11.00
C PHE A 47 -5.90 10.37 12.03
N GLU A 48 -5.70 10.82 13.28
CA GLU A 48 -6.76 10.78 14.29
C GLU A 48 -7.88 11.79 13.98
N LEU A 49 -7.55 12.90 13.32
CA LEU A 49 -8.52 13.87 12.82
C LEU A 49 -9.31 13.38 11.60
N GLY A 50 -8.92 12.26 10.99
CA GLY A 50 -9.63 11.64 9.85
C GLY A 50 -8.84 11.58 8.56
N GLY A 51 -7.63 12.16 8.49
CA GLY A 51 -6.80 12.16 7.28
C GLY A 51 -6.30 10.78 6.87
N ASP A 52 -6.06 10.57 5.58
CA ASP A 52 -5.41 9.37 4.99
C ASP A 52 -4.17 9.73 4.12
N SER A 53 -3.62 8.74 3.38
CA SER A 53 -2.54 8.99 2.42
C SER A 53 -2.92 9.98 1.33
N ILE A 54 -4.13 9.91 0.79
CA ILE A 54 -4.59 10.83 -0.24
C ILE A 54 -4.73 12.24 0.32
N ASP A 55 -5.28 12.39 1.52
CA ASP A 55 -5.34 13.68 2.20
C ASP A 55 -3.95 14.20 2.55
N ALA A 56 -3.03 13.34 2.98
CA ALA A 56 -1.64 13.73 3.23
C ALA A 56 -0.97 14.28 1.95
N MET A 57 -1.22 13.64 0.80
CA MET A 57 -0.76 14.12 -0.51
C MET A 57 -1.46 15.44 -0.91
N ARG A 58 -2.77 15.55 -0.73
CA ARG A 58 -3.51 16.82 -0.95
C ARG A 58 -2.98 17.94 -0.06
N VAL A 59 -2.63 17.64 1.19
CA VAL A 59 -1.97 18.58 2.11
C VAL A 59 -0.65 19.03 1.52
N VAL A 60 0.20 18.12 1.05
CA VAL A 60 1.49 18.45 0.44
C VAL A 60 1.34 19.30 -0.82
N SER A 61 0.44 18.90 -1.74
CA SER A 61 0.12 19.67 -2.96
C SER A 61 -0.36 21.09 -2.62
N LYS A 62 -1.32 21.23 -1.68
CA LYS A 62 -1.83 22.54 -1.25
C LYS A 62 -0.79 23.36 -0.47
N ALA A 63 0.01 22.71 0.37
CA ALA A 63 1.09 23.33 1.13
C ALA A 63 2.11 24.00 0.19
N ARG A 64 2.50 23.32 -0.90
CA ARG A 64 3.34 23.91 -1.96
C ARG A 64 2.73 25.17 -2.54
N LYS A 65 1.43 25.15 -2.88
CA LYS A 65 0.69 26.29 -3.44
C LYS A 65 0.62 27.49 -2.49
N VAL A 66 0.73 27.29 -1.17
CA VAL A 66 0.74 28.36 -0.15
C VAL A 66 2.15 28.70 0.36
N GLY A 67 3.19 28.31 -0.38
CA GLY A 67 4.59 28.67 -0.09
C GLY A 67 5.28 27.79 0.95
N LEU A 68 4.80 26.56 1.17
CA LEU A 68 5.42 25.55 2.04
C LEU A 68 5.95 24.35 1.22
N PRO A 69 6.93 24.55 0.31
CA PRO A 69 7.34 23.50 -0.63
C PRO A 69 8.13 22.35 0.00
N LYS A 70 8.59 22.51 1.25
CA LYS A 70 9.44 21.54 1.94
C LYS A 70 8.67 20.38 2.56
N LEU A 71 7.35 20.51 2.75
CA LEU A 71 6.54 19.45 3.33
C LEU A 71 6.45 18.26 2.37
N LYS A 72 6.70 17.05 2.87
CA LYS A 72 6.55 15.79 2.16
C LYS A 72 5.50 14.92 2.82
N VAL A 73 4.96 13.96 2.08
CA VAL A 73 3.93 13.02 2.58
C VAL A 73 4.46 12.24 3.78
N VAL A 74 5.72 11.77 3.71
CA VAL A 74 6.37 11.07 4.82
C VAL A 74 6.43 11.90 6.11
N ASP A 75 6.54 13.22 6.02
CA ASP A 75 6.60 14.07 7.21
C ASP A 75 5.29 13.96 8.01
N LEU A 76 4.15 13.83 7.32
CA LEU A 76 2.85 13.62 7.95
C LEU A 76 2.73 12.22 8.56
N TYR A 77 3.40 11.20 8.02
CA TYR A 77 3.40 9.84 8.58
C TYR A 77 4.31 9.70 9.79
N SER A 78 5.54 10.23 9.70
CA SER A 78 6.53 10.16 10.78
C SER A 78 6.25 11.16 11.90
N HIS A 79 5.60 12.29 11.58
CA HIS A 79 5.28 13.37 12.51
C HIS A 79 3.83 13.80 12.30
N PRO A 80 2.86 12.94 12.66
CA PRO A 80 1.45 13.19 12.38
C PRO A 80 0.86 14.31 13.22
N ILE A 81 1.58 14.81 14.23
CA ILE A 81 1.16 15.95 15.06
C ILE A 81 1.48 17.25 14.33
N LEU A 82 0.51 18.17 14.25
CA LEU A 82 0.64 19.42 13.49
C LEU A 82 1.88 20.23 13.88
N ARG A 83 2.19 20.35 15.18
CA ARG A 83 3.39 21.04 15.70
C ARG A 83 4.67 20.42 15.15
N ASP A 84 4.74 19.10 15.14
CA ASP A 84 5.94 18.38 14.73
C ASP A 84 6.14 18.51 13.20
N ALA A 85 5.05 18.46 12.42
CA ALA A 85 5.08 18.72 10.99
C ALA A 85 5.55 20.15 10.66
N VAL A 86 5.13 21.17 11.43
CA VAL A 86 5.64 22.55 11.30
C VAL A 86 7.14 22.61 11.58
N SER A 87 7.60 21.94 12.64
CA SER A 87 9.02 21.93 13.02
C SER A 87 9.93 21.37 11.91
N ARG A 88 9.42 20.44 11.08
CA ARG A 88 10.13 19.90 9.91
C ARG A 88 10.24 20.90 8.76
N ILE A 89 9.24 21.74 8.55
CA ILE A 89 9.24 22.78 7.51
C ILE A 89 10.20 23.92 7.89
N CYS A 90 10.24 24.29 9.18
CA CYS A 90 11.07 25.35 9.73
C CYS A 90 11.84 24.91 10.99
N PRO A 91 13.00 24.24 10.86
CA PRO A 91 13.78 23.75 12.01
C PRO A 91 14.47 24.83 12.86
N ASN A 92 14.43 26.11 12.45
CA ASN A 92 15.18 27.22 13.07
C ASN A 92 14.29 28.27 13.77
N ALA A 93 13.31 27.84 14.56
CA ALA A 93 12.69 28.70 15.56
C ALA A 93 12.77 27.97 16.90
N GLY A 94 13.72 28.37 17.74
CA GLY A 94 13.81 27.88 19.11
C GLY A 94 12.54 28.23 19.90
N PRO A 95 12.27 27.55 21.02
CA PRO A 95 11.11 27.85 21.85
C PRO A 95 11.23 29.30 22.34
N GLY A 96 10.28 30.14 21.93
CA GLY A 96 10.11 31.47 22.49
C GLY A 96 9.72 31.34 23.96
N ASN A 97 10.56 31.84 24.85
CA ASN A 97 10.28 31.97 26.27
C ASN A 97 9.02 32.81 26.48
N GLU A 98 7.94 32.19 26.96
CA GLU A 98 6.95 32.87 27.78
C GLU A 98 7.04 32.32 29.20
N ASP A 99 7.90 32.96 29.99
CA ASP A 99 7.94 32.82 31.44
C ASP A 99 6.72 33.53 32.07
N GLY A 100 5.82 32.74 32.66
CA GLY A 100 4.78 33.18 33.60
C GLY A 100 4.86 32.38 34.90
N PRO A 101 4.67 32.98 36.08
CA PRO A 101 5.29 32.52 37.32
C PRO A 101 4.63 31.26 37.89
N LYS A 102 5.46 30.25 38.18
CA LYS A 102 5.09 29.06 38.97
C LYS A 102 4.97 29.46 40.44
N ASN A 103 3.74 29.54 40.95
CA ASN A 103 3.49 29.62 42.38
C ASN A 103 3.44 28.21 42.97
N ALA A 104 4.34 27.96 43.92
CA ALA A 104 4.35 26.78 44.76
C ALA A 104 3.23 26.89 45.81
N THR A 105 2.48 25.80 46.06
CA THR A 105 2.35 25.19 47.39
C THR A 105 1.36 24.01 47.40
N ARG A 106 1.76 23.01 48.20
CA ARG A 106 0.96 22.05 48.99
C ARG A 106 0.60 20.68 48.40
N ASP A 107 1.37 19.73 48.90
CA ASP A 107 0.99 18.41 49.39
C ASP A 107 -0.42 18.27 49.98
N THR A 108 -0.86 17.00 49.93
CA THR A 108 -1.93 16.33 50.69
C THR A 108 -3.37 16.64 50.31
N GLU A 109 -4.01 15.71 49.57
CA GLU A 109 -5.16 14.92 50.08
C GLU A 109 -5.62 13.86 49.06
N GLN A 110 -4.86 12.76 48.98
CA GLN A 110 -5.38 11.46 48.55
C GLN A 110 -6.29 10.90 49.66
N SER A 111 -7.58 11.24 49.63
CA SER A 111 -8.64 10.42 50.22
C SER A 111 -10.01 11.04 49.96
N ARG A 112 -10.66 10.62 48.87
CA ARG A 112 -12.10 10.35 48.76
C ARG A 112 -12.46 10.17 47.29
N ARG A 113 -12.74 8.93 46.90
CA ARG A 113 -13.84 8.48 46.02
C ARG A 113 -13.56 7.05 45.58
N LYS A 114 -13.79 6.12 46.51
CA LYS A 114 -14.38 4.81 46.17
C LYS A 114 -15.87 4.93 46.51
N GLU A 115 -16.69 4.26 45.70
CA GLU A 115 -18.16 4.06 45.78
C GLU A 115 -19.06 4.97 44.93
N SER A 116 -19.50 4.41 43.78
CA SER A 116 -20.91 4.14 43.40
C SER A 116 -20.96 3.81 41.90
N THR A 117 -20.74 2.56 41.49
CA THR A 117 -21.72 1.50 41.14
C THR A 117 -22.98 1.90 40.36
N GLU A 118 -23.14 1.20 39.22
CA GLU A 118 -24.41 0.76 38.60
C GLU A 118 -25.42 1.85 38.27
N ASN A 119 -25.30 2.45 37.08
CA ASN A 119 -26.41 2.97 36.23
C ASN A 119 -25.83 3.91 35.15
N GLY A 120 -25.15 3.40 34.11
CA GLY A 120 -24.91 4.10 32.83
C GLY A 120 -24.27 5.52 32.81
N HIS A 121 -23.94 6.10 33.96
CA HIS A 121 -23.52 7.49 34.11
C HIS A 121 -22.06 7.54 34.52
N ALA A 122 -21.23 8.18 33.69
CA ALA A 122 -19.84 8.43 33.99
C ALA A 122 -19.62 9.94 34.16
N ALA A 123 -18.74 10.35 35.08
CA ALA A 123 -18.41 11.77 35.24
C ALA A 123 -17.18 12.12 34.39
N ILE A 124 -17.36 13.00 33.40
CA ILE A 124 -16.27 13.54 32.57
C ILE A 124 -16.24 15.05 32.75
N ARG A 125 -15.06 15.60 33.06
CA ARG A 125 -14.87 17.04 33.38
C ARG A 125 -15.81 17.56 34.49
N GLY A 126 -16.16 16.69 35.44
CA GLY A 126 -17.09 17.02 36.54
C GLY A 126 -18.57 17.08 36.16
N LEU A 127 -18.93 16.74 34.92
CA LEU A 127 -20.30 16.68 34.41
C LEU A 127 -20.76 15.23 34.24
N SER A 128 -22.03 14.95 34.55
CA SER A 128 -22.63 13.62 34.36
C SER A 128 -22.86 13.37 32.87
N VAL A 129 -22.34 12.26 32.36
CA VAL A 129 -22.50 11.83 30.97
C VAL A 129 -23.44 10.63 30.94
N ASP A 130 -24.53 10.75 30.16
CA ASP A 130 -25.44 9.64 29.85
C ASP A 130 -24.96 8.94 28.57
N LEU A 131 -24.29 7.80 28.74
CA LEU A 131 -23.76 7.02 27.60
C LEU A 131 -24.87 6.37 26.77
N GLU A 132 -26.04 6.11 27.36
CA GLU A 132 -27.19 5.56 26.65
C GLU A 132 -27.79 6.61 25.70
N ALA A 133 -27.87 7.87 26.14
CA ALA A 133 -28.27 8.97 25.26
C ALA A 133 -27.30 9.18 24.07
N VAL A 134 -25.99 9.01 24.29
CA VAL A 134 -24.99 9.05 23.21
C VAL A 134 -25.19 7.90 22.24
N LYS A 135 -25.37 6.67 22.76
CA LYS A 135 -25.65 5.47 21.97
C LYS A 135 -26.91 5.64 21.12
N ASP A 136 -28.00 6.13 21.71
CA ASP A 136 -29.28 6.33 21.03
C ASP A 136 -29.21 7.44 19.98
N ALA A 137 -28.40 8.49 20.21
CA ALA A 137 -28.15 9.51 19.20
C ALA A 137 -27.40 8.96 17.98
N LEU A 138 -26.44 8.07 18.19
CA LEU A 138 -25.71 7.39 17.11
C LEU A 138 -26.59 6.36 16.39
N ALA A 139 -27.34 5.54 17.13
CA ALA A 139 -28.22 4.52 16.55
C ALA A 139 -29.39 5.09 15.74
N ARG A 140 -29.76 6.36 15.95
CA ARG A 140 -30.77 7.07 15.14
C ARG A 140 -30.24 7.52 13.77
N GLN A 141 -28.93 7.43 13.52
CA GLN A 141 -28.35 7.88 12.27
C GLN A 141 -28.58 6.85 11.16
N PRO A 142 -28.93 7.25 9.92
CA PRO A 142 -29.39 6.34 8.87
C PRO A 142 -28.42 5.18 8.55
N HIS A 143 -27.12 5.42 8.66
CA HIS A 143 -26.09 4.45 8.29
C HIS A 143 -25.71 3.49 9.42
N VAL A 144 -26.19 3.73 10.65
CA VAL A 144 -25.73 3.02 11.85
C VAL A 144 -26.67 1.86 12.16
N ARG A 145 -26.14 0.63 12.11
CA ARG A 145 -26.87 -0.59 12.45
C ARG A 145 -26.88 -0.83 13.96
N GLU A 146 -25.72 -0.77 14.59
CA GLU A 146 -25.55 -0.87 16.04
C GLU A 146 -24.61 0.25 16.49
N ALA A 147 -24.84 0.77 17.70
CA ALA A 147 -23.98 1.75 18.33
C ALA A 147 -23.65 1.33 19.77
N LEU A 148 -22.51 1.80 20.25
CA LEU A 148 -22.10 1.68 21.64
C LEU A 148 -21.26 2.89 22.02
N ALA A 149 -21.44 3.40 23.24
CA ALA A 149 -20.59 4.43 23.83
C ALA A 149 -19.95 3.92 25.12
N ALA A 150 -18.68 4.25 25.33
CA ALA A 150 -17.92 3.87 26.51
C ALA A 150 -16.98 5.01 26.93
N VAL A 151 -16.63 5.05 28.22
CA VAL A 151 -15.57 5.93 28.70
C VAL A 151 -14.24 5.21 28.62
N GLN A 152 -13.26 5.87 28.01
CA GLN A 152 -11.89 5.43 28.01
C GLN A 152 -11.09 6.28 29.01
N GLN A 153 -10.45 5.61 29.97
CA GLN A 153 -9.41 6.21 30.79
C GLN A 153 -8.05 5.92 30.15
N VAL A 154 -7.30 6.96 29.83
CA VAL A 154 -5.93 6.86 29.29
C VAL A 154 -4.97 7.43 30.34
N ASP A 155 -4.40 6.57 31.19
CA ASP A 155 -3.43 6.94 32.25
C ASP A 155 -3.75 8.29 32.94
N ASP A 156 -2.78 9.20 33.04
CA ASP A 156 -2.90 10.54 33.66
C ASP A 156 -3.69 11.57 32.80
N GLN A 157 -4.36 11.15 31.71
CA GLN A 157 -5.21 12.03 30.91
C GLN A 157 -6.65 12.07 31.41
N GLU A 158 -7.38 13.12 31.00
CA GLU A 158 -8.81 13.19 31.26
C GLU A 158 -9.55 12.00 30.60
N PRO A 159 -10.55 11.40 31.28
CA PRO A 159 -11.41 10.40 30.68
C PRO A 159 -12.11 10.98 29.45
N ARG A 160 -12.16 10.19 28.37
CA ARG A 160 -12.76 10.58 27.09
C ARG A 160 -13.84 9.62 26.65
N ILE A 161 -14.82 10.09 25.87
CA ILE A 161 -15.90 9.27 25.33
C ILE A 161 -15.44 8.67 24.00
N ILE A 162 -15.48 7.34 23.90
CA ILE A 162 -15.31 6.63 22.63
C ILE A 162 -16.62 5.94 22.28
N ALA A 163 -17.04 6.11 21.03
CA ALA A 163 -18.16 5.39 20.46
C ALA A 163 -17.70 4.40 19.40
N PHE A 164 -18.37 3.25 19.35
CA PHE A 164 -18.24 2.25 18.30
C PHE A 164 -19.55 2.17 17.53
N VAL A 165 -19.49 2.05 16.22
CA VAL A 165 -20.67 1.85 15.36
C VAL A 165 -20.42 0.75 14.35
N THR A 166 -21.43 -0.07 14.07
CA THR A 166 -21.47 -0.92 12.87
C THR A 166 -22.37 -0.26 11.84
N LEU A 167 -22.08 -0.45 10.56
CA LEU A 167 -22.92 0.07 9.47
C LEU A 167 -23.87 -1.01 8.95
N HIS A 168 -24.96 -0.60 8.29
CA HIS A 168 -25.79 -1.55 7.55
C HIS A 168 -24.98 -2.16 6.38
N ASP A 169 -25.17 -3.46 6.10
CA ASP A 169 -24.43 -4.16 5.04
C ASP A 169 -24.62 -3.47 3.67
N ASP A 170 -25.84 -2.99 3.43
CA ASP A 170 -26.28 -2.21 2.26
C ASP A 170 -25.60 -0.83 2.13
N ASP A 171 -25.08 -0.27 3.22
CA ASP A 171 -24.40 1.02 3.20
C ASP A 171 -22.90 0.90 2.94
N THR A 172 -22.32 -0.30 2.89
CA THR A 172 -20.85 -0.44 2.82
C THR A 172 -20.25 -0.07 1.46
N LEU A 173 -21.05 -0.08 0.39
CA LEU A 173 -20.78 0.43 -0.97
C LEU A 173 -22.14 0.74 -1.63
N PRO A 174 -22.25 1.64 -2.64
CA PRO A 174 -23.53 2.01 -3.22
C PRO A 174 -24.30 0.79 -3.75
N LEU A 175 -25.53 0.60 -3.28
CA LEU A 175 -26.43 -0.51 -3.69
C LEU A 175 -26.72 -0.57 -5.20
N ASN A 176 -26.52 0.53 -5.94
CA ASN A 176 -26.71 0.56 -7.39
C ASN A 176 -25.39 0.78 -8.14
N GLU A 177 -25.30 0.12 -9.29
CA GLU A 177 -24.10 0.07 -10.14
C GLU A 177 -23.69 1.46 -10.67
N GLU A 178 -24.65 2.34 -10.93
CA GLU A 178 -24.38 3.69 -11.44
C GLU A 178 -23.65 4.57 -10.42
N LEU A 179 -24.11 4.59 -9.15
CA LEU A 179 -23.45 5.37 -8.10
C LEU A 179 -22.06 4.81 -7.78
N ARG A 180 -21.92 3.48 -7.81
CA ARG A 180 -20.63 2.82 -7.65
C ARG A 180 -19.65 3.28 -8.73
N GLN A 181 -20.06 3.24 -10.01
CA GLN A 181 -19.22 3.70 -11.12
C GLN A 181 -18.85 5.19 -10.97
N GLN A 182 -19.79 6.04 -10.53
CA GLN A 182 -19.49 7.45 -10.27
C GLN A 182 -18.44 7.64 -9.16
N GLN A 183 -18.48 6.84 -8.09
CA GLN A 183 -17.48 6.89 -7.03
C GLN A 183 -16.11 6.39 -7.50
N GLU A 184 -16.09 5.28 -8.24
CA GLU A 184 -14.87 4.73 -8.85
C GLU A 184 -14.21 5.76 -9.77
N SER A 185 -14.99 6.43 -10.64
CA SER A 185 -14.49 7.51 -11.49
C SER A 185 -13.94 8.70 -10.70
N LYS A 186 -14.60 9.09 -9.58
CA LYS A 186 -14.10 10.16 -8.71
C LYS A 186 -12.75 9.80 -8.07
N GLN A 187 -12.55 8.55 -7.67
CA GLN A 187 -11.27 8.12 -7.09
C GLN A 187 -10.15 8.09 -8.14
N VAL A 188 -10.42 7.64 -9.37
CA VAL A 188 -9.45 7.68 -10.47
C VAL A 188 -9.05 9.14 -10.78
N GLU A 189 -10.04 10.03 -10.82
CA GLU A 189 -9.85 11.47 -11.02
C GLU A 189 -9.02 12.12 -9.89
N LEU A 190 -9.22 11.68 -8.65
CA LEU A 190 -8.46 12.14 -7.49
C LEU A 190 -6.97 11.77 -7.61
N TRP A 191 -6.65 10.53 -7.97
CA TRP A 191 -5.28 10.09 -8.22
C TRP A 191 -4.64 10.84 -9.39
N ARG A 192 -5.38 11.10 -10.47
CA ARG A 192 -4.91 11.93 -11.59
C ARG A 192 -4.47 13.31 -11.12
N GLY A 193 -5.32 14.00 -10.36
CA GLY A 193 -5.05 15.34 -9.87
C GLY A 193 -3.79 15.41 -8.98
N ILE A 194 -3.58 14.41 -8.13
CA ILE A 194 -2.37 14.28 -7.33
C ILE A 194 -1.13 14.15 -8.24
N TYR A 195 -1.16 13.24 -9.20
CA TYR A 195 -0.01 13.00 -10.08
C TYR A 195 0.34 14.25 -10.88
N ASP A 196 -0.66 14.98 -11.38
CA ASP A 196 -0.46 16.23 -12.11
C ASP A 196 0.16 17.35 -11.25
N ASP A 197 -0.13 17.38 -9.95
CA ASP A 197 0.35 18.39 -9.00
C ASP A 197 1.69 18.01 -8.33
N GLU A 198 2.00 16.71 -8.22
CA GLU A 198 3.18 16.23 -7.51
C GLU A 198 4.25 15.65 -8.43
N ALA A 199 3.95 14.55 -9.12
CA ALA A 199 4.92 13.80 -9.91
C ALA A 199 5.20 14.47 -11.27
N TYR A 200 4.17 14.95 -11.95
CA TYR A 200 4.28 15.48 -13.31
C TYR A 200 4.43 17.00 -13.39
N THR A 201 4.58 17.68 -12.25
CA THR A 201 4.85 19.13 -12.24
C THR A 201 6.14 19.48 -12.98
N SER A 202 7.18 18.65 -12.84
CA SER A 202 8.49 18.86 -13.49
C SER A 202 8.75 17.88 -14.65
N ILE A 203 7.74 17.14 -15.14
CA ILE A 203 7.96 16.16 -16.22
C ILE A 203 8.47 16.82 -17.51
N GLY A 204 8.07 18.08 -17.76
CA GLY A 204 8.56 18.86 -18.90
C GLY A 204 10.03 19.27 -18.81
N GLU A 205 10.66 19.13 -17.64
CA GLU A 205 12.07 19.47 -17.39
C GLU A 205 13.01 18.28 -17.58
N VAL A 206 12.47 17.08 -17.86
CA VAL A 206 13.27 15.87 -18.11
C VAL A 206 14.18 16.08 -19.32
N GLN A 207 15.47 15.77 -19.13
CA GLN A 207 16.47 15.85 -20.19
C GLN A 207 16.31 14.68 -21.16
N THR A 208 16.53 14.95 -22.45
CA THR A 208 16.35 13.97 -23.54
C THR A 208 17.16 12.69 -23.31
N GLU A 209 18.34 12.82 -22.71
CA GLU A 209 19.29 11.73 -22.45
C GLU A 209 18.82 10.79 -21.33
N THR A 210 17.93 11.27 -20.46
CA THR A 210 17.44 10.53 -19.29
C THR A 210 16.01 10.03 -19.47
N VAL A 211 15.36 10.31 -20.61
CA VAL A 211 13.98 9.89 -20.87
C VAL A 211 13.85 8.37 -20.74
N GLY A 212 12.88 7.93 -19.94
CA GLY A 212 12.65 6.52 -19.64
C GLY A 212 13.55 5.92 -18.57
N ARG A 213 14.48 6.72 -18.02
CA ARG A 213 15.35 6.43 -16.87
C ARG A 213 15.42 7.63 -15.92
N ASP A 214 14.39 8.48 -15.97
CA ASP A 214 14.27 9.68 -15.16
C ASP A 214 13.85 9.36 -13.71
N PHE A 215 13.19 8.21 -13.52
CA PHE A 215 12.70 7.70 -12.23
C PHE A 215 11.93 8.76 -11.42
N ILE A 216 11.22 9.67 -12.10
CA ILE A 216 10.43 10.71 -11.43
C ILE A 216 9.34 10.07 -10.57
N GLY A 217 9.20 10.56 -9.35
CA GLY A 217 8.16 10.13 -8.41
C GLY A 217 8.48 8.84 -7.64
N TRP A 218 9.61 8.19 -7.91
CA TRP A 218 10.03 6.97 -7.20
C TRP A 218 10.70 7.30 -5.88
N ASN A 219 9.87 7.48 -4.85
CA ASN A 219 10.30 7.68 -3.48
C ASN A 219 10.03 6.44 -2.64
N SER A 220 10.89 6.21 -1.65
CA SER A 220 10.73 5.10 -0.74
C SER A 220 9.50 5.26 0.14
N MET A 221 8.74 4.19 0.32
CA MET A 221 7.61 4.13 1.25
C MET A 221 8.07 4.08 2.72
N PHE A 222 9.37 3.91 2.97
CA PHE A 222 9.97 3.92 4.30
C PHE A 222 10.27 5.32 4.80
N ASP A 223 10.91 6.16 3.97
CA ASP A 223 11.42 7.47 4.39
C ASP A 223 11.09 8.63 3.43
N GLY A 224 10.35 8.38 2.35
CA GLY A 224 9.93 9.38 1.37
C GLY A 224 11.08 10.02 0.59
N LYS A 225 12.31 9.47 0.65
CA LYS A 225 13.43 9.92 -0.18
C LYS A 225 13.42 9.17 -1.52
N PRO A 226 14.01 9.73 -2.59
CA PRO A 226 14.17 9.00 -3.84
C PRO A 226 14.87 7.66 -3.61
N ILE A 227 14.34 6.60 -4.22
CA ILE A 227 15.00 5.29 -4.20
C ILE A 227 16.33 5.41 -4.95
N ASP A 228 17.35 4.66 -4.50
CA ASP A 228 18.66 4.68 -5.15
C ASP A 228 18.55 4.32 -6.64
N LYS A 229 19.28 5.06 -7.48
CA LYS A 229 19.16 4.94 -8.94
C LYS A 229 19.64 3.58 -9.46
N VAL A 230 20.60 2.94 -8.79
CA VAL A 230 21.10 1.61 -9.16
C VAL A 230 20.00 0.57 -8.87
N GLU A 231 19.31 0.70 -7.74
CA GLU A 231 18.19 -0.17 -7.39
C GLU A 231 17.00 0.03 -8.34
N MET A 232 16.71 1.26 -8.76
CA MET A 232 15.66 1.56 -9.74
C MET A 232 16.01 1.04 -11.14
N GLU A 233 17.27 1.12 -11.54
CA GLU A 233 17.74 0.53 -12.79
C GLU A 233 17.61 -0.99 -12.76
N GLU A 234 17.97 -1.62 -11.64
CA GLU A 234 17.77 -3.05 -11.44
C GLU A 234 16.29 -3.45 -11.53
N TRP A 235 15.39 -2.70 -10.88
CA TRP A 235 13.94 -2.91 -10.97
C TRP A 235 13.44 -2.80 -12.41
N LEU A 236 13.92 -1.81 -13.16
CA LEU A 236 13.52 -1.60 -14.55
C LEU A 236 14.01 -2.77 -15.43
N GLN A 237 15.25 -3.22 -15.25
CA GLN A 237 15.80 -4.36 -15.99
C GLN A 237 15.05 -5.66 -15.70
N ASP A 238 14.75 -5.96 -14.43
CA ASP A 238 13.93 -7.12 -14.04
C ASP A 238 12.53 -7.06 -14.66
N THR A 239 11.90 -5.89 -14.60
CA THR A 239 10.55 -5.66 -15.14
C THR A 239 10.50 -5.82 -16.66
N ILE A 240 11.42 -5.17 -17.39
CA ILE A 240 11.52 -5.31 -18.86
C ILE A 240 11.87 -6.73 -19.26
N GLY A 241 12.81 -7.38 -18.55
CA GLY A 241 13.16 -8.78 -18.79
C GLY A 241 11.95 -9.72 -18.64
N THR A 242 11.10 -9.46 -17.64
CA THR A 242 9.87 -10.22 -17.41
C THR A 242 8.81 -9.96 -18.49
N ILE A 243 8.61 -8.71 -18.90
CA ILE A 243 7.69 -8.33 -19.99
C ILE A 243 8.07 -9.02 -21.30
N LEU A 244 9.36 -8.98 -21.65
CA LEU A 244 9.87 -9.54 -22.89
C LEU A 244 9.89 -11.07 -22.85
N ASN A 245 10.17 -11.67 -21.69
CA ASN A 245 10.19 -13.12 -21.49
C ASN A 245 11.05 -13.85 -22.56
N GLY A 246 12.20 -13.28 -22.92
CA GLY A 246 13.09 -13.79 -23.95
C GLY A 246 12.67 -13.51 -25.40
N ARG A 247 11.59 -12.76 -25.63
CA ARG A 247 11.07 -12.39 -26.95
C ARG A 247 10.87 -10.87 -27.07
N PRO A 248 10.99 -10.28 -28.28
CA PRO A 248 10.64 -8.88 -28.46
C PRO A 248 9.13 -8.65 -28.33
N ALA A 249 8.70 -7.53 -27.76
CA ALA A 249 7.31 -7.12 -27.73
C ALA A 249 6.98 -6.27 -28.98
N SER A 250 6.22 -6.82 -29.93
CA SER A 250 5.97 -6.16 -31.22
C SER A 250 4.79 -5.19 -31.22
N HIS A 251 3.62 -5.62 -30.75
CA HIS A 251 2.44 -4.77 -30.66
C HIS A 251 2.02 -4.61 -29.20
N VAL A 252 2.28 -3.44 -28.63
CA VAL A 252 2.11 -3.19 -27.19
C VAL A 252 0.97 -2.22 -26.93
N LEU A 253 0.16 -2.54 -25.92
CA LEU A 253 -0.74 -1.60 -25.25
C LEU A 253 -0.23 -1.42 -23.80
N GLU A 254 0.06 -0.19 -23.39
CA GLU A 254 0.38 0.13 -21.99
C GLU A 254 -0.71 1.02 -21.39
N ILE A 255 -1.15 0.66 -20.19
CA ILE A 255 -2.12 1.43 -19.41
C ILE A 255 -1.39 2.08 -18.24
N GLY A 256 -1.51 3.40 -18.13
CA GLY A 256 -0.77 4.25 -17.20
C GLY A 256 0.69 4.41 -17.63
N SER A 257 0.90 4.89 -18.86
CA SER A 257 2.24 5.04 -19.45
C SER A 257 3.17 6.00 -18.69
N GLY A 258 2.62 6.93 -17.91
CA GLY A 258 3.37 7.88 -17.10
C GLY A 258 4.42 8.70 -17.88
N SER A 259 5.70 8.64 -17.49
CA SER A 259 6.79 9.30 -18.24
C SER A 259 7.30 8.49 -19.43
N GLY A 260 6.76 7.29 -19.66
CA GLY A 260 7.14 6.39 -20.76
C GLY A 260 8.29 5.43 -20.42
N MET A 261 8.58 5.17 -19.13
CA MET A 261 9.67 4.28 -18.71
C MET A 261 9.65 2.93 -19.44
N ILE A 262 8.49 2.29 -19.57
CA ILE A 262 8.41 1.02 -20.28
C ILE A 262 8.62 1.25 -21.79
N LEU A 263 7.86 2.14 -22.42
CA LEU A 263 7.99 2.51 -23.84
C LEU A 263 9.46 2.68 -24.29
N PHE A 264 10.23 3.49 -23.57
CA PHE A 264 11.60 3.83 -23.96
C PHE A 264 12.62 2.71 -23.69
N ASN A 265 12.23 1.61 -23.02
CA ASN A 265 13.11 0.47 -22.71
C ASN A 265 12.68 -0.87 -23.33
N LEU A 266 11.58 -0.93 -24.10
CA LEU A 266 11.12 -2.17 -24.78
C LEU A 266 12.06 -2.68 -25.90
N GLY A 267 12.98 -1.83 -26.39
CA GLY A 267 13.99 -2.22 -27.37
C GLY A 267 13.53 -2.21 -28.83
N SER A 268 14.30 -2.86 -29.71
CA SER A 268 14.22 -2.68 -31.17
C SER A 268 13.10 -3.47 -31.86
N GLY A 269 12.50 -4.48 -31.21
CA GLY A 269 11.45 -5.30 -31.80
C GLY A 269 10.04 -4.69 -31.80
N LEU A 270 9.89 -3.49 -31.24
CA LEU A 270 8.62 -2.77 -31.18
C LEU A 270 8.20 -2.27 -32.57
N GLN A 271 6.99 -2.67 -32.98
CA GLN A 271 6.36 -2.30 -34.26
C GLN A 271 5.25 -1.25 -34.05
N SER A 272 4.43 -1.40 -33.01
CA SER A 272 3.45 -0.39 -32.62
C SER A 272 3.29 -0.35 -31.11
N TYR A 273 3.03 0.86 -30.60
CA TYR A 273 2.76 1.10 -29.20
C TYR A 273 1.54 2.01 -29.04
N VAL A 274 0.59 1.57 -28.23
CA VAL A 274 -0.52 2.39 -27.76
C VAL A 274 -0.35 2.63 -26.27
N GLY A 275 -0.34 3.89 -25.85
CA GLY A 275 -0.36 4.27 -24.44
C GLY A 275 -1.68 4.89 -24.05
N ILE A 276 -2.20 4.50 -22.89
CA ILE A 276 -3.38 5.11 -22.24
C ILE A 276 -2.90 5.80 -20.97
N GLU A 277 -3.14 7.10 -20.85
CA GLU A 277 -2.66 7.89 -19.71
C GLU A 277 -3.67 9.00 -19.35
N PRO A 278 -4.22 9.03 -18.12
CA PRO A 278 -5.19 10.05 -17.72
C PRO A 278 -4.60 11.47 -17.62
N SER A 279 -3.29 11.62 -17.37
CA SER A 279 -2.64 12.94 -17.32
C SER A 279 -2.37 13.49 -18.72
N GLU A 280 -2.96 14.64 -19.05
CA GLU A 280 -2.69 15.31 -20.32
C GLU A 280 -1.21 15.75 -20.43
N LYS A 281 -0.60 16.18 -19.30
CA LYS A 281 0.81 16.58 -19.25
C LYS A 281 1.73 15.43 -19.66
N ALA A 282 1.47 14.24 -19.13
CA ALA A 282 2.23 13.03 -19.44
C ALA A 282 2.03 12.59 -20.90
N VAL A 283 0.79 12.62 -21.41
CA VAL A 283 0.48 12.33 -22.82
C VAL A 283 1.25 13.26 -23.76
N GLN A 284 1.23 14.57 -23.50
CA GLN A 284 1.95 15.56 -24.30
C GLN A 284 3.48 15.32 -24.25
N PHE A 285 4.00 15.03 -23.05
CA PHE A 285 5.42 14.73 -22.85
C PHE A 285 5.86 13.49 -23.65
N ILE A 286 5.20 12.34 -23.47
CA ILE A 286 5.54 11.10 -24.18
C ILE A 286 5.44 11.30 -25.69
N THR A 287 4.36 11.93 -26.16
CA THR A 287 4.15 12.16 -27.60
C THR A 287 5.28 13.00 -28.21
N LYS A 288 5.75 14.01 -27.48
CA LYS A 288 6.90 14.84 -27.92
C LYS A 288 8.19 14.03 -27.88
N SER A 289 8.49 13.35 -26.78
CA SER A 289 9.71 12.58 -26.59
C SER A 289 9.84 11.42 -27.58
N ALA A 290 8.75 10.71 -27.86
CA ALA A 290 8.70 9.63 -28.85
C ALA A 290 8.96 10.12 -30.28
N LYS A 291 8.50 11.33 -30.65
CA LYS A 291 8.81 11.93 -31.96
C LYS A 291 10.28 12.28 -32.13
N LEU A 292 10.97 12.61 -31.04
CA LEU A 292 12.40 12.91 -31.05
C LEU A 292 13.27 11.65 -31.06
N ALA A 293 12.72 10.50 -30.68
CA ALA A 293 13.41 9.21 -30.70
C ALA A 293 13.25 8.52 -32.08
N PRO A 294 14.30 8.39 -32.90
CA PRO A 294 14.19 7.85 -34.26
C PRO A 294 13.59 6.45 -34.32
N MET A 295 13.87 5.61 -33.32
CA MET A 295 13.39 4.22 -33.24
C MET A 295 11.88 4.09 -33.00
N LEU A 296 11.24 5.14 -32.49
CA LEU A 296 9.81 5.19 -32.13
C LEU A 296 8.98 6.03 -33.10
N SER A 297 9.62 6.71 -34.05
CA SER A 297 8.95 7.58 -35.01
C SER A 297 7.88 6.82 -35.80
N GLY A 298 6.64 7.31 -35.77
CA GLY A 298 5.50 6.70 -36.45
C GLY A 298 4.90 5.46 -35.77
N LYS A 299 5.43 5.02 -34.62
CA LYS A 299 4.99 3.79 -33.94
C LYS A 299 4.09 4.03 -32.72
N VAL A 300 4.12 5.24 -32.15
CA VAL A 300 3.50 5.56 -30.85
C VAL A 300 2.19 6.33 -31.05
N LYS A 301 1.09 5.81 -30.50
CA LYS A 301 -0.21 6.48 -30.37
C LYS A 301 -0.55 6.61 -28.89
N MET A 302 -0.89 7.81 -28.44
CA MET A 302 -1.28 8.07 -27.05
C MET A 302 -2.75 8.47 -26.97
N TYR A 303 -3.46 7.97 -25.96
CA TYR A 303 -4.81 8.38 -25.60
C TYR A 303 -4.82 9.01 -24.21
N ASN A 304 -5.45 10.17 -24.10
CA ASN A 304 -5.77 10.75 -22.80
C ASN A 304 -7.07 10.12 -22.29
N ALA A 305 -6.94 9.02 -21.56
CA ALA A 305 -8.05 8.20 -21.07
C ALA A 305 -7.60 7.40 -19.85
N SER A 306 -8.55 6.81 -19.11
CA SER A 306 -8.28 5.93 -17.98
C SER A 306 -8.40 4.44 -18.37
N ALA A 307 -7.96 3.55 -17.47
CA ALA A 307 -8.13 2.11 -17.66
C ALA A 307 -9.61 1.69 -17.83
N GLY A 308 -10.55 2.42 -17.22
CA GLY A 308 -11.98 2.13 -17.32
C GLY A 308 -12.58 2.46 -18.69
N ASP A 309 -11.88 3.24 -19.51
CA ASP A 309 -12.36 3.73 -20.81
C ASP A 309 -11.95 2.83 -21.99
N ILE A 310 -11.24 1.72 -21.74
CA ILE A 310 -10.75 0.81 -22.79
C ILE A 310 -11.87 0.36 -23.73
N HIS A 311 -13.05 0.07 -23.17
CA HIS A 311 -14.22 -0.33 -23.94
C HIS A 311 -14.67 0.70 -24.99
N LEU A 312 -14.32 1.99 -24.83
CA LEU A 312 -14.65 3.06 -25.77
C LEU A 312 -13.69 3.13 -26.97
N ILE A 313 -12.47 2.61 -26.82
CA ILE A 313 -11.42 2.70 -27.84
C ILE A 313 -10.96 1.35 -28.39
N ARG A 314 -11.53 0.24 -27.89
CA ARG A 314 -11.11 -1.14 -28.18
C ARG A 314 -11.10 -1.52 -29.67
N GLU A 315 -11.96 -0.92 -30.49
CA GLU A 315 -12.05 -1.25 -31.92
C GLU A 315 -10.78 -0.85 -32.70
N ASP A 316 -10.03 0.12 -32.18
CA ASP A 316 -8.75 0.58 -32.73
C ASP A 316 -7.55 -0.21 -32.19
N LEU A 317 -7.76 -1.17 -31.29
CA LEU A 317 -6.70 -1.86 -30.56
C LEU A 317 -6.53 -3.31 -31.04
N SER A 318 -5.30 -3.66 -31.38
CA SER A 318 -4.89 -5.05 -31.64
C SER A 318 -3.51 -5.38 -31.06
N PRO A 319 -3.31 -5.23 -29.73
CA PRO A 319 -2.03 -5.53 -29.10
C PRO A 319 -1.82 -7.04 -28.98
N GLU A 320 -0.56 -7.47 -28.95
CA GLU A 320 -0.16 -8.82 -28.54
C GLU A 320 0.17 -8.85 -27.05
N THR A 321 0.81 -7.80 -26.54
CA THR A 321 1.18 -7.65 -25.13
C THR A 321 0.47 -6.43 -24.55
N VAL A 322 -0.26 -6.63 -23.46
CA VAL A 322 -0.83 -5.55 -22.65
C VAL A 322 -0.03 -5.41 -21.36
N ILE A 323 0.30 -4.18 -20.97
CA ILE A 323 1.13 -3.87 -19.82
C ILE A 323 0.36 -2.94 -18.88
N ILE A 324 0.25 -3.34 -17.61
CA ILE A 324 -0.22 -2.52 -16.48
C ILE A 324 0.88 -2.64 -15.42
N ASN A 325 1.84 -1.72 -15.42
CA ASN A 325 3.00 -1.79 -14.52
C ASN A 325 2.97 -0.62 -13.53
N SER A 326 2.92 -0.92 -12.23
CA SER A 326 2.84 0.09 -11.14
C SER A 326 1.62 1.02 -11.22
N VAL A 327 0.48 0.50 -11.68
CA VAL A 327 -0.76 1.27 -11.90
C VAL A 327 -1.94 0.72 -11.12
N ALA A 328 -2.02 -0.61 -10.95
CA ALA A 328 -3.16 -1.25 -10.30
C ALA A 328 -3.38 -0.76 -8.87
N GLN A 329 -2.34 -0.30 -8.17
CA GLN A 329 -2.44 0.25 -6.82
C GLN A 329 -3.30 1.53 -6.72
N TYR A 330 -3.63 2.17 -7.85
CA TYR A 330 -4.50 3.34 -7.89
C TYR A 330 -5.94 2.99 -8.30
N PHE A 331 -6.23 1.71 -8.52
CA PHE A 331 -7.58 1.27 -8.83
C PHE A 331 -8.48 1.33 -7.60
N PRO A 332 -9.77 1.62 -7.78
CA PRO A 332 -10.67 1.85 -6.66
C PRO A 332 -11.10 0.57 -5.96
N SER A 333 -11.15 -0.55 -6.70
CA SER A 333 -11.72 -1.80 -6.21
C SER A 333 -11.21 -3.01 -6.99
N GLN A 334 -11.41 -4.20 -6.42
CA GLN A 334 -11.16 -5.47 -7.09
C GLN A 334 -12.07 -5.68 -8.30
N ASP A 335 -13.33 -5.24 -8.23
CA ASP A 335 -14.26 -5.41 -9.35
C ASP A 335 -13.86 -4.48 -10.52
N TYR A 336 -13.32 -3.30 -10.23
CA TYR A 336 -12.75 -2.43 -11.25
C TYR A 336 -11.56 -3.13 -11.95
N LEU A 337 -10.61 -3.69 -11.19
CA LEU A 337 -9.51 -4.47 -11.77
C LEU A 337 -10.03 -5.64 -12.63
N PHE A 338 -11.02 -6.38 -12.12
CA PHE A 338 -11.60 -7.51 -12.85
C PHE A 338 -12.33 -7.06 -14.13
N LYS A 339 -13.05 -5.94 -14.10
CA LYS A 339 -13.69 -5.34 -15.29
C LYS A 339 -12.64 -4.95 -16.34
N VAL A 340 -11.56 -4.28 -15.94
CA VAL A 340 -10.44 -3.95 -16.84
C VAL A 340 -9.85 -5.22 -17.46
N ILE A 341 -9.61 -6.28 -16.68
CA ILE A 341 -9.14 -7.57 -17.21
C ILE A 341 -10.13 -8.14 -18.24
N LYS A 342 -11.43 -8.13 -17.95
CA LYS A 342 -12.46 -8.63 -18.88
C LYS A 342 -12.46 -7.89 -20.21
N ASP A 343 -12.31 -6.57 -20.20
CA ASP A 343 -12.23 -5.78 -21.42
C ASP A 343 -10.95 -6.09 -22.21
N LEU A 344 -9.84 -6.31 -21.49
CA LEU A 344 -8.53 -6.60 -22.09
C LEU A 344 -8.42 -7.98 -22.73
N VAL A 345 -8.93 -9.03 -22.07
CA VAL A 345 -8.88 -10.40 -22.63
C VAL A 345 -9.73 -10.55 -23.89
N GLN A 346 -10.65 -9.62 -24.13
CA GLN A 346 -11.51 -9.58 -25.32
C GLN A 346 -10.87 -8.84 -26.51
N LEU A 347 -9.74 -8.15 -26.31
CA LEU A 347 -9.05 -7.47 -27.40
C LEU A 347 -8.53 -8.47 -28.44
N LYS A 348 -8.62 -8.09 -29.71
CA LYS A 348 -8.16 -8.95 -30.80
C LYS A 348 -6.64 -9.06 -30.79
N GLY A 349 -6.12 -10.28 -30.85
CA GLY A 349 -4.69 -10.55 -31.00
C GLY A 349 -3.92 -10.57 -29.67
N VAL A 350 -4.57 -10.30 -28.54
CA VAL A 350 -3.91 -10.31 -27.23
C VAL A 350 -3.43 -11.71 -26.88
N GLN A 351 -2.18 -11.80 -26.46
CA GLN A 351 -1.50 -13.04 -26.08
C GLN A 351 -1.14 -13.03 -24.59
N THR A 352 -0.75 -11.87 -24.07
CA THR A 352 -0.29 -11.74 -22.69
C THR A 352 -0.78 -10.44 -22.08
N LEU A 353 -1.30 -10.53 -20.85
CA LEU A 353 -1.47 -9.38 -19.96
C LEU A 353 -0.39 -9.43 -18.88
N PHE A 354 0.41 -8.39 -18.78
CA PHE A 354 1.44 -8.23 -17.76
C PHE A 354 0.98 -7.20 -16.73
N PHE A 355 0.81 -7.65 -15.49
CA PHE A 355 0.52 -6.84 -14.31
C PHE A 355 1.79 -6.75 -13.49
N GLY A 356 2.56 -5.69 -13.67
CA GLY A 356 3.84 -5.53 -13.00
C GLY A 356 3.73 -4.74 -11.71
N ASP A 357 4.62 -5.06 -10.77
CA ASP A 357 4.85 -4.27 -9.56
C ASP A 357 3.61 -4.15 -8.65
N ILE A 358 2.82 -5.23 -8.60
CA ILE A 358 1.61 -5.32 -7.78
C ILE A 358 1.99 -5.43 -6.31
N ARG A 359 1.46 -4.52 -5.48
CA ARG A 359 1.61 -4.59 -4.02
C ARG A 359 0.86 -5.80 -3.47
N SER A 360 1.58 -6.69 -2.79
CA SER A 360 1.00 -7.91 -2.21
C SER A 360 0.12 -7.61 -1.01
N TYR A 361 -1.15 -8.00 -1.09
CA TYR A 361 -2.03 -7.99 0.09
C TYR A 361 -1.67 -9.09 1.09
N ALA A 362 -1.27 -10.28 0.61
CA ALA A 362 -0.91 -11.42 1.45
C ALA A 362 0.30 -11.13 2.36
N GLN A 363 1.20 -10.24 1.94
CA GLN A 363 2.40 -9.86 2.69
C GLN A 363 2.29 -8.47 3.34
N TYR A 364 1.08 -7.89 3.38
CA TYR A 364 0.92 -6.51 3.79
C TYR A 364 1.35 -6.28 5.25
N ARG A 365 1.05 -7.22 6.16
CA ARG A 365 1.46 -7.13 7.57
C ARG A 365 2.99 -7.12 7.73
N ASP A 366 3.70 -7.92 6.94
CA ASP A 366 5.17 -7.95 6.96
C ASP A 366 5.74 -6.59 6.49
N PHE A 367 5.15 -6.02 5.45
CA PHE A 367 5.50 -4.67 4.99
C PHE A 367 5.21 -3.59 6.03
N LEU A 368 4.08 -3.67 6.73
CA LEU A 368 3.74 -2.76 7.82
C LEU A 368 4.74 -2.85 8.98
N ALA A 369 5.18 -4.07 9.34
CA ALA A 369 6.22 -4.27 10.33
C ALA A 369 7.55 -3.64 9.88
N ALA A 370 7.93 -3.82 8.62
CA ALA A 370 9.12 -3.19 8.03
C ALA A 370 9.07 -1.65 8.18
N ARG A 371 7.94 -1.04 7.80
CA ARG A 371 7.74 0.41 7.91
C ARG A 371 7.75 0.89 9.34
N ALA A 372 7.05 0.21 10.24
CA ALA A 372 6.99 0.57 11.65
C ALA A 372 8.39 0.56 12.28
N LEU A 373 9.20 -0.46 12.00
CA LEU A 373 10.58 -0.55 12.48
C LEU A 373 11.48 0.53 11.86
N HIS A 374 11.29 0.87 10.59
CA HIS A 374 12.04 1.97 9.96
C HIS A 374 11.71 3.33 10.59
N MET A 375 10.43 3.56 10.93
CA MET A 375 9.96 4.80 11.55
C MET A 375 10.42 4.93 13.01
N LEU A 376 10.34 3.84 13.79
CA LEU A 376 10.60 3.85 15.23
C LEU A 376 12.07 3.60 15.59
N GLY A 377 12.83 2.94 14.71
CA GLY A 377 14.22 2.57 14.94
C GLY A 377 14.42 1.33 15.83
N GLY A 378 15.68 1.04 16.15
CA GLY A 378 16.09 -0.22 16.83
C GLY A 378 15.67 -0.35 18.30
N GLU A 379 15.27 0.74 18.95
CA GLU A 379 14.83 0.78 20.35
C GLU A 379 13.31 0.64 20.49
N ALA A 380 12.60 0.38 19.38
CA ALA A 380 11.14 0.27 19.37
C ALA A 380 10.66 -0.93 20.21
N THR A 381 9.69 -0.68 21.07
CA THR A 381 9.00 -1.73 21.84
C THR A 381 7.97 -2.46 20.97
N PRO A 382 7.60 -3.72 21.32
CA PRO A 382 6.57 -4.47 20.58
C PRO A 382 5.23 -3.73 20.47
N ASP A 383 4.81 -3.08 21.57
CA ASP A 383 3.53 -2.34 21.62
C ASP A 383 3.55 -1.10 20.72
N GLN A 384 4.68 -0.36 20.67
CA GLN A 384 4.84 0.75 19.72
C GLN A 384 4.77 0.27 18.27
N VAL A 385 5.42 -0.85 17.95
CA VAL A 385 5.38 -1.41 16.59
C VAL A 385 3.95 -1.81 16.20
N ARG A 386 3.20 -2.49 17.09
CA ARG A 386 1.78 -2.80 16.83
C ARG A 386 0.93 -1.55 16.62
N ALA A 387 1.11 -0.52 17.43
CA ALA A 387 0.37 0.73 17.32
C ALA A 387 0.60 1.39 15.95
N VAL A 388 1.87 1.51 15.53
CA VAL A 388 2.21 2.08 14.22
C VAL A 388 1.68 1.21 13.08
N MET A 389 1.81 -0.12 13.15
CA MET A 389 1.25 -1.02 12.13
C MET A 389 -0.26 -0.83 11.98
N THR A 390 -1.00 -0.74 13.09
CA THR A 390 -2.45 -0.52 13.09
C THR A 390 -2.82 0.82 12.47
N GLN A 391 -2.07 1.87 12.79
CA GLN A 391 -2.26 3.20 12.20
C GLN A 391 -2.02 3.18 10.69
N LEU A 392 -0.92 2.57 10.23
CA LEU A 392 -0.57 2.46 8.83
C LEU A 392 -1.62 1.65 8.05
N GLU A 393 -2.09 0.52 8.58
CA GLU A 393 -3.14 -0.29 7.97
C GLU A 393 -4.44 0.50 7.79
N SER A 394 -4.83 1.27 8.79
CA SER A 394 -6.06 2.07 8.75
C SER A 394 -6.00 3.23 7.74
N SER A 395 -4.80 3.67 7.36
CA SER A 395 -4.53 4.83 6.47
C SER A 395 -4.09 4.44 5.05
N GLU A 396 -4.11 3.15 4.73
CA GLU A 396 -3.87 2.67 3.38
C GLU A 396 -4.98 3.10 2.45
N THR A 397 -4.63 3.73 1.34
CA THR A 397 -5.60 4.12 0.29
C THR A 397 -5.26 3.50 -1.05
N GLU A 398 -4.08 2.91 -1.17
CA GLU A 398 -3.72 2.15 -2.35
C GLU A 398 -4.39 0.79 -2.33
N PHE A 399 -4.64 0.29 -3.53
CA PHE A 399 -5.20 -1.02 -3.77
C PHE A 399 -4.11 -2.08 -3.74
N LEU A 400 -4.21 -3.03 -2.82
CA LEU A 400 -3.31 -4.17 -2.71
C LEU A 400 -4.07 -5.42 -3.11
N VAL A 401 -3.38 -6.35 -3.77
CA VAL A 401 -4.00 -7.55 -4.35
C VAL A 401 -3.25 -8.79 -3.92
N ASP A 402 -4.00 -9.83 -3.55
CA ASP A 402 -3.48 -11.16 -3.26
C ASP A 402 -3.22 -11.92 -4.57
N PRO A 403 -2.10 -12.65 -4.71
CA PRO A 403 -1.85 -13.50 -5.88
C PRO A 403 -2.99 -14.47 -6.26
N ALA A 404 -3.76 -14.92 -5.28
CA ALA A 404 -4.93 -15.78 -5.49
C ALA A 404 -6.00 -15.11 -6.38
N PHE A 405 -6.09 -13.78 -6.40
CA PHE A 405 -6.97 -13.08 -7.33
C PHE A 405 -6.59 -13.42 -8.78
N PHE A 406 -5.32 -13.29 -9.13
CA PHE A 406 -4.85 -13.53 -10.50
C PHE A 406 -4.90 -15.01 -10.87
N THR A 407 -4.44 -15.91 -9.98
CA THR A 407 -4.47 -17.36 -10.29
C THR A 407 -5.90 -17.89 -10.47
N GLY A 408 -6.87 -17.34 -9.72
CA GLY A 408 -8.29 -17.63 -9.90
C GLY A 408 -8.92 -17.09 -11.20
N LEU A 409 -8.17 -16.35 -12.04
CA LEU A 409 -8.68 -15.94 -13.36
C LEU A 409 -8.86 -17.12 -14.31
N GLN A 410 -8.09 -18.21 -14.15
CA GLN A 410 -8.28 -19.43 -14.93
C GLN A 410 -9.67 -20.04 -14.74
N ASP A 411 -10.21 -19.97 -13.52
CA ASP A 411 -11.56 -20.47 -13.19
C ASP A 411 -12.66 -19.47 -13.58
N ARG A 412 -12.38 -18.17 -13.46
CA ARG A 412 -13.38 -17.10 -13.71
C ARG A 412 -13.52 -16.73 -15.19
N LEU A 413 -12.47 -16.93 -15.98
CA LEU A 413 -12.41 -16.61 -17.41
C LEU A 413 -11.80 -17.79 -18.21
N PRO A 414 -12.35 -19.03 -18.09
CA PRO A 414 -11.72 -20.24 -18.61
C PRO A 414 -11.58 -20.26 -20.14
N ASP A 415 -12.50 -19.59 -20.84
CA ASP A 415 -12.51 -19.48 -22.30
C ASP A 415 -11.36 -18.61 -22.84
N TYR A 416 -10.85 -17.69 -22.00
CA TYR A 416 -9.83 -16.73 -22.39
C TYR A 416 -8.47 -17.04 -21.75
N VAL A 417 -8.44 -17.37 -20.46
CA VAL A 417 -7.19 -17.49 -19.70
C VAL A 417 -6.66 -18.92 -19.77
N GLY A 418 -5.45 -19.06 -20.32
CA GLY A 418 -4.76 -20.33 -20.49
C GLY A 418 -3.89 -20.70 -19.29
N HIS A 419 -3.14 -19.73 -18.76
CA HIS A 419 -2.19 -19.93 -17.68
C HIS A 419 -1.92 -18.60 -16.95
N VAL A 420 -1.56 -18.66 -15.67
CA VAL A 420 -1.19 -17.49 -14.87
C VAL A 420 0.11 -17.78 -14.11
N GLU A 421 1.07 -16.88 -14.22
CA GLU A 421 2.30 -16.89 -13.42
C GLU A 421 2.25 -15.76 -12.37
N ILE A 422 2.72 -16.05 -11.16
CA ILE A 422 2.97 -15.07 -10.11
C ILE A 422 4.47 -15.07 -9.87
N LEU A 423 5.15 -14.01 -10.29
CA LEU A 423 6.60 -13.93 -10.35
C LEU A 423 7.13 -12.98 -9.27
N PRO A 424 8.04 -13.44 -8.40
CA PRO A 424 8.76 -12.57 -7.48
C PRO A 424 9.79 -11.73 -8.24
N LYS A 425 10.15 -10.55 -7.72
CA LYS A 425 11.20 -9.70 -8.29
C LYS A 425 12.58 -10.35 -8.15
N ALA A 426 13.35 -10.42 -9.24
CA ALA A 426 14.70 -10.99 -9.21
C ALA A 426 15.78 -9.91 -9.07
N MET A 427 15.69 -9.13 -8.00
CA MET A 427 16.63 -8.04 -7.67
C MET A 427 17.65 -8.47 -6.61
N HIS A 428 18.84 -7.90 -6.60
CA HIS A 428 19.81 -7.94 -5.51
C HIS A 428 19.45 -6.94 -4.42
N ALA A 429 19.01 -5.74 -4.81
CA ALA A 429 18.54 -4.71 -3.88
C ALA A 429 17.48 -5.29 -2.93
N THR A 430 17.53 -4.91 -1.66
CA THR A 430 16.57 -5.33 -0.63
C THR A 430 15.82 -4.10 -0.15
N ASN A 431 14.75 -3.79 -0.87
CA ASN A 431 13.86 -2.66 -0.65
C ASN A 431 12.39 -3.08 -0.83
N GLU A 432 11.46 -2.16 -0.64
CA GLU A 432 10.03 -2.41 -0.71
C GLU A 432 9.56 -3.01 -2.04
N LEU A 433 10.21 -2.65 -3.16
CA LEU A 433 9.85 -3.13 -4.50
C LEU A 433 10.17 -4.61 -4.62
N SER A 434 11.36 -5.00 -4.17
CA SER A 434 11.83 -6.38 -4.25
C SER A 434 11.22 -7.32 -3.19
N CYS A 435 10.74 -6.77 -2.08
CA CYS A 435 10.32 -7.55 -0.91
C CYS A 435 8.81 -7.79 -0.84
N TYR A 436 7.98 -6.88 -1.38
CA TYR A 436 6.54 -6.88 -1.15
C TYR A 436 5.71 -6.62 -2.42
N ARG A 437 6.36 -6.67 -3.60
CA ARG A 437 5.69 -6.53 -4.89
C ARG A 437 5.99 -7.71 -5.80
N PHE A 438 5.02 -8.10 -6.60
CA PHE A 438 5.12 -9.21 -7.56
C PHE A 438 4.66 -8.79 -8.95
N SER A 439 4.97 -9.61 -9.94
CA SER A 439 4.40 -9.49 -11.28
C SER A 439 3.41 -10.63 -11.51
N ALA A 440 2.21 -10.35 -12.00
CA ALA A 440 1.28 -11.37 -12.51
C ALA A 440 1.29 -11.37 -14.04
N VAL A 441 1.54 -12.54 -14.64
CA VAL A 441 1.53 -12.72 -16.10
C VAL A 441 0.35 -13.62 -16.44
N VAL A 442 -0.62 -13.07 -17.17
CA VAL A 442 -1.83 -13.78 -17.59
C VAL A 442 -1.69 -14.11 -19.07
N HIS A 443 -1.58 -15.40 -19.38
CA HIS A 443 -1.45 -15.88 -20.75
C HIS A 443 -2.81 -16.22 -21.35
N ILE A 444 -3.08 -15.69 -22.53
CA ILE A 444 -4.38 -15.79 -23.21
C ILE A 444 -4.37 -16.95 -24.20
N ARG A 445 -5.44 -17.75 -24.18
CA ARG A 445 -5.64 -18.87 -25.10
C ARG A 445 -5.67 -18.36 -26.53
N GLN A 446 -4.83 -18.95 -27.38
CA GLN A 446 -4.82 -18.70 -28.82
C GLN A 446 -5.59 -19.81 -29.52
N ASN A 447 -6.49 -19.45 -30.43
CA ASN A 447 -7.28 -20.42 -31.19
C ASN A 447 -6.36 -21.37 -31.99
N GLY A 448 -6.43 -22.67 -31.68
CA GLY A 448 -5.71 -23.72 -32.42
C GLY A 448 -4.23 -23.87 -32.09
N GLN A 449 -3.68 -23.14 -31.11
CA GLN A 449 -2.29 -23.29 -30.65
C GLN A 449 -2.28 -23.68 -29.16
N PRO A 450 -2.06 -24.96 -28.82
CA PRO A 450 -2.01 -25.38 -27.42
C PRO A 450 -0.78 -24.79 -26.74
N MET A 451 -1.00 -24.20 -25.56
CA MET A 451 0.08 -23.73 -24.70
C MET A 451 0.76 -24.91 -24.02
N GLN A 452 2.07 -25.02 -24.16
CA GLN A 452 2.84 -26.07 -23.51
C GLN A 452 3.18 -25.64 -22.08
N VAL A 453 2.35 -26.07 -21.12
CA VAL A 453 2.60 -25.90 -19.68
C VAL A 453 2.96 -27.26 -19.09
N HIS A 454 4.14 -27.36 -18.49
CA HIS A 454 4.63 -28.57 -17.86
C HIS A 454 4.03 -28.75 -16.46
N THR A 455 3.57 -29.94 -16.14
CA THR A 455 3.02 -30.29 -14.81
C THR A 455 3.98 -31.20 -14.07
N ILE A 456 4.09 -31.04 -12.77
CA ILE A 456 4.88 -31.90 -11.87
C ILE A 456 3.91 -32.50 -10.86
N ASP A 457 3.98 -33.81 -10.65
CA ASP A 457 3.12 -34.48 -9.68
C ASP A 457 3.45 -34.01 -8.26
N GLN A 458 2.44 -33.83 -7.41
CA GLN A 458 2.62 -33.30 -6.06
C GLN A 458 3.58 -34.15 -5.22
N SER A 459 3.64 -35.46 -5.44
CA SER A 459 4.57 -36.36 -4.74
C SER A 459 6.05 -36.16 -5.11
N GLN A 460 6.34 -35.41 -6.19
CA GLN A 460 7.70 -35.12 -6.65
C GLN A 460 8.24 -33.79 -6.10
N TRP A 461 7.44 -33.04 -5.35
CA TRP A 461 7.87 -31.79 -4.74
C TRP A 461 8.64 -32.07 -3.46
N HIS A 462 9.84 -31.50 -3.37
CA HIS A 462 10.55 -31.37 -2.10
C HIS A 462 10.02 -30.17 -1.33
N ASP A 463 9.89 -30.30 -0.01
CA ASP A 463 9.53 -29.17 0.85
C ASP A 463 10.77 -28.68 1.61
N TYR A 464 11.18 -27.45 1.32
CA TYR A 464 12.44 -26.90 1.79
C TYR A 464 12.52 -26.80 3.32
N GLU A 465 11.43 -26.42 3.98
CA GLU A 465 11.41 -26.31 5.45
C GLU A 465 11.34 -27.68 6.12
N SER A 466 10.43 -28.56 5.67
CA SER A 466 10.19 -29.85 6.33
C SER A 466 11.36 -30.83 6.15
N GLU A 467 12.08 -30.75 5.02
CA GLU A 467 13.29 -31.54 4.75
C GLU A 467 14.56 -30.85 5.26
N ALA A 468 14.45 -29.71 5.93
CA ALA A 468 15.57 -28.92 6.45
C ALA A 468 16.64 -28.64 5.37
N LEU A 469 16.20 -28.30 4.16
CA LEU A 469 17.09 -28.01 3.04
C LEU A 469 17.88 -26.73 3.28
N THR A 470 19.03 -26.66 2.63
CA THR A 470 19.92 -25.51 2.62
C THR A 470 20.38 -25.26 1.19
N ARG A 471 20.95 -24.08 0.91
CA ARG A 471 21.65 -23.83 -0.36
C ARG A 471 22.65 -24.94 -0.69
N HIS A 472 23.36 -25.45 0.32
CA HIS A 472 24.38 -26.47 0.15
C HIS A 472 23.78 -27.83 -0.22
N SER A 473 22.78 -28.30 0.53
CA SER A 473 22.14 -29.59 0.25
C SER A 473 21.39 -29.56 -1.08
N LEU A 474 20.72 -28.45 -1.40
CA LEU A 474 20.06 -28.28 -2.71
C LEU A 474 21.07 -28.29 -3.87
N ARG A 475 22.26 -27.68 -3.70
CA ARG A 475 23.35 -27.79 -4.68
C ARG A 475 23.78 -29.24 -4.90
N GLN A 476 23.97 -29.99 -3.82
CA GLN A 476 24.35 -31.40 -3.89
C GLN A 476 23.27 -32.23 -4.60
N MET A 477 21.99 -31.98 -4.31
CA MET A 477 20.87 -32.60 -5.02
C MET A 477 20.94 -32.31 -6.51
N LEU A 478 21.13 -31.06 -6.94
CA LEU A 478 21.20 -30.70 -8.35
C LEU A 478 22.40 -31.29 -9.10
N GLN A 479 23.53 -31.46 -8.40
CA GLN A 479 24.79 -31.98 -8.97
C GLN A 479 24.91 -33.52 -8.94
N THR A 480 24.00 -34.22 -8.26
CA THR A 480 24.05 -35.68 -8.19
C THR A 480 23.76 -36.29 -9.58
N PRO A 481 24.58 -37.23 -10.10
CA PRO A 481 24.42 -37.76 -11.46
C PRO A 481 23.06 -38.43 -11.75
N SER A 482 22.40 -38.95 -10.72
CA SER A 482 21.07 -39.58 -10.80
C SER A 482 19.91 -38.58 -10.72
N THR A 483 20.18 -37.28 -10.60
CA THR A 483 19.13 -36.28 -10.42
C THR A 483 18.28 -36.16 -11.69
N PRO A 484 16.94 -36.15 -11.55
CA PRO A 484 16.05 -36.03 -12.70
C PRO A 484 16.29 -34.74 -13.49
N SER A 485 15.87 -34.71 -14.74
CA SER A 485 15.96 -33.51 -15.59
C SER A 485 15.12 -32.33 -15.08
N VAL A 486 14.26 -32.55 -14.08
CA VAL A 486 13.42 -31.56 -13.41
C VAL A 486 13.43 -31.85 -11.89
N LEU A 487 13.67 -30.83 -11.07
CA LEU A 487 13.59 -30.89 -9.61
C LEU A 487 12.70 -29.75 -9.10
N ALA A 488 11.60 -30.08 -8.43
CA ALA A 488 10.68 -29.11 -7.86
C ALA A 488 10.89 -28.99 -6.35
N VAL A 489 11.00 -27.75 -5.87
CA VAL A 489 11.18 -27.43 -4.46
C VAL A 489 10.20 -26.34 -4.10
N GLY A 490 9.35 -26.62 -3.12
CA GLY A 490 8.40 -25.66 -2.60
C GLY A 490 8.76 -25.17 -1.21
N ASN A 491 8.03 -24.16 -0.75
CA ASN A 491 8.08 -23.64 0.60
C ASN A 491 9.49 -23.16 1.01
N ILE A 492 10.19 -22.47 0.10
CA ILE A 492 11.53 -21.93 0.34
C ILE A 492 11.37 -20.59 1.08
N PRO A 493 11.83 -20.43 2.33
CA PRO A 493 11.71 -19.15 3.02
C PRO A 493 12.40 -18.03 2.24
N HIS A 494 11.69 -16.92 2.02
CA HIS A 494 12.24 -15.78 1.28
C HIS A 494 13.17 -14.96 2.17
N SER A 495 14.46 -14.95 1.85
CA SER A 495 15.48 -14.33 2.71
C SER A 495 15.27 -12.83 2.94
N LYS A 496 14.63 -12.12 1.99
CA LYS A 496 14.40 -10.68 2.08
C LYS A 496 13.27 -10.25 3.02
N THR A 497 12.37 -11.17 3.38
CA THR A 497 11.23 -10.88 4.27
C THR A 497 11.24 -11.75 5.53
N ALA A 498 12.29 -12.54 5.72
CA ALA A 498 12.39 -13.49 6.83
C ALA A 498 12.36 -12.79 8.20
N PHE A 499 12.99 -11.62 8.33
CA PHE A 499 13.03 -10.88 9.58
C PHE A 499 11.65 -10.35 9.98
N GLU A 500 10.98 -9.65 9.07
CA GLU A 500 9.66 -9.04 9.29
C GLU A 500 8.59 -10.08 9.55
N ARG A 501 8.63 -11.22 8.85
CA ARG A 501 7.75 -12.37 9.14
C ARG A 501 7.87 -12.82 10.59
N HIS A 502 9.10 -12.91 11.13
CA HIS A 502 9.31 -13.27 12.52
C HIS A 502 8.91 -12.17 13.51
N ILE A 503 8.96 -10.90 13.10
CA ILE A 503 8.39 -9.78 13.87
C ILE A 503 6.88 -9.97 13.99
N VAL A 504 6.17 -10.17 12.87
CA VAL A 504 4.72 -10.38 12.88
C VAL A 504 4.34 -11.60 13.74
N ASP A 505 5.04 -12.73 13.59
CA ASP A 505 4.85 -13.91 14.44
C ASP A 505 4.99 -13.60 15.94
N GLY A 506 6.04 -12.84 16.31
CA GLY A 506 6.30 -12.46 17.69
C GLY A 506 5.21 -11.53 18.24
N LEU A 507 4.70 -10.62 17.42
CA LEU A 507 3.62 -9.71 17.79
C LEU A 507 2.27 -10.42 17.91
N ASP A 508 1.99 -11.44 17.11
CA ASP A 508 0.71 -12.16 17.14
C ASP A 508 0.67 -13.24 18.24
N ASN A 509 1.83 -13.71 18.72
CA ASN A 509 1.91 -14.72 19.76
C ASN A 509 1.64 -14.15 21.16
N GLN A 510 0.36 -14.07 21.54
CA GLN A 510 -0.09 -13.55 22.83
C GLN A 510 0.44 -14.31 24.07
N GLY A 511 0.99 -15.53 23.89
CA GLY A 511 1.55 -16.32 24.98
C GLY A 511 3.04 -16.09 25.24
N GLN A 512 3.74 -15.35 24.38
CA GLN A 512 5.18 -15.12 24.50
C GLN A 512 5.47 -13.71 25.04
N GLN A 513 6.02 -13.64 26.25
CA GLN A 513 6.49 -12.37 26.80
C GLN A 513 7.79 -11.97 26.09
N LEU A 514 7.70 -10.97 25.21
CA LEU A 514 8.85 -10.37 24.55
C LEU A 514 9.50 -9.37 25.51
N ASP A 515 10.80 -9.52 25.75
CA ASP A 515 11.58 -8.53 26.48
C ASP A 515 11.76 -7.28 25.60
N PRO A 516 11.20 -6.11 25.96
CA PRO A 516 11.27 -4.91 25.13
C PRO A 516 12.70 -4.48 24.78
N ALA A 517 13.70 -4.81 25.61
CA ALA A 517 15.09 -4.43 25.35
C ALA A 517 15.82 -5.34 24.35
N THR A 518 15.39 -6.60 24.20
CA THR A 518 16.13 -7.62 23.43
C THR A 518 15.30 -8.35 22.38
N TRP A 519 14.00 -8.06 22.28
CA TRP A 519 13.11 -8.80 21.39
C TRP A 519 13.52 -8.71 19.90
N GLN A 520 13.92 -7.53 19.42
CA GLN A 520 14.32 -7.35 18.01
C GLN A 520 15.58 -8.14 17.67
N SER A 521 16.60 -8.12 18.54
CA SER A 521 17.83 -8.89 18.33
C SER A 521 17.57 -10.40 18.42
N SER A 522 16.77 -10.84 19.39
CA SER A 522 16.35 -12.25 19.50
C SER A 522 15.60 -12.74 18.24
N ILE A 523 14.73 -11.90 17.69
CA ILE A 523 14.02 -12.21 16.44
C ILE A 523 14.97 -12.23 15.24
N ARG A 524 15.92 -11.31 15.19
CA ARG A 524 16.95 -11.28 14.14
C ARG A 524 17.80 -12.55 14.15
N ASP A 525 18.24 -13.00 15.31
CA ASP A 525 19.01 -14.24 15.46
C ASP A 525 18.20 -15.46 14.99
N LYS A 526 16.91 -15.52 15.32
CA LYS A 526 16.00 -16.58 14.83
C LYS A 526 15.89 -16.55 13.31
N ALA A 527 15.66 -15.38 12.72
CA ALA A 527 15.55 -15.22 11.27
C ALA A 527 16.85 -15.65 10.56
N GLN A 528 18.01 -15.26 11.08
CA GLN A 528 19.32 -15.61 10.52
C GLN A 528 19.70 -17.08 10.69
N SER A 529 19.17 -17.76 11.71
CA SER A 529 19.41 -19.18 11.95
C SER A 529 18.64 -20.11 10.99
N ARG A 530 17.56 -19.62 10.36
CA ARG A 530 16.77 -20.40 9.41
C ARG A 530 17.39 -20.29 8.01
N SER A 531 17.45 -21.41 7.30
CA SER A 531 17.85 -21.37 5.91
C SER A 531 16.77 -20.69 5.07
N ALA A 532 17.18 -19.71 4.28
CA ALA A 532 16.33 -18.93 3.40
C ALA A 532 17.10 -18.58 2.13
N LEU A 533 16.40 -18.38 1.02
CA LEU A 533 16.97 -18.04 -0.28
C LEU A 533 16.19 -16.89 -0.92
N SER A 534 16.89 -16.06 -1.69
CA SER A 534 16.27 -15.12 -2.62
C SER A 534 16.15 -15.72 -4.02
N VAL A 535 15.39 -15.07 -4.89
CA VAL A 535 15.31 -15.44 -6.32
C VAL A 535 16.69 -15.40 -6.98
N VAL A 536 17.52 -14.43 -6.61
CA VAL A 536 18.92 -14.31 -7.08
C VAL A 536 19.74 -15.52 -6.65
N ASP A 537 19.60 -15.97 -5.39
CA ASP A 537 20.31 -17.16 -4.91
C ASP A 537 19.89 -18.42 -5.68
N LEU A 538 18.59 -18.55 -5.98
CA LEU A 538 18.05 -19.66 -6.77
C LEU A 538 18.57 -19.65 -8.21
N LYS A 539 18.60 -18.48 -8.86
CA LYS A 539 19.18 -18.32 -10.20
C LYS A 539 20.68 -18.64 -10.23
N ALA A 540 21.44 -18.15 -9.25
CA ALA A 540 22.86 -18.45 -9.11
C ALA A 540 23.09 -19.95 -8.90
N LEU A 541 22.29 -20.58 -8.04
CA LEU A 541 22.37 -22.03 -7.78
C LEU A 541 22.06 -22.87 -9.02
N ALA A 542 21.04 -22.48 -9.79
CA ALA A 542 20.68 -23.13 -11.04
C ALA A 542 21.84 -23.03 -12.05
N GLN A 543 22.43 -21.84 -12.20
CA GLN A 543 23.58 -21.62 -13.07
C GLN A 543 24.81 -22.45 -12.66
N GLU A 544 25.15 -22.47 -11.36
CA GLU A 544 26.24 -23.30 -10.80
C GLU A 544 26.07 -24.79 -11.09
N ALA A 545 24.83 -25.27 -11.19
CA ALA A 545 24.50 -26.67 -11.43
C ALA A 545 24.18 -27.01 -12.89
N GLY A 546 24.15 -26.02 -13.80
CA GLY A 546 23.79 -26.21 -15.21
C GLY A 546 22.30 -26.47 -15.46
N TYR A 547 21.42 -25.84 -14.67
CA TYR A 547 19.96 -25.87 -14.82
C TYR A 547 19.42 -24.47 -15.17
N GLY A 548 18.27 -24.43 -15.85
CA GLY A 548 17.35 -23.30 -15.78
C GLY A 548 16.53 -23.36 -14.49
N VAL A 549 15.96 -22.23 -14.06
CA VAL A 549 15.04 -22.20 -12.92
C VAL A 549 13.86 -21.29 -13.21
N GLU A 550 12.67 -21.81 -12.96
CA GLU A 550 11.43 -21.05 -12.94
C GLU A 550 11.00 -20.91 -11.47
N THR A 551 10.52 -19.73 -11.09
CA THR A 551 10.08 -19.45 -9.72
C THR A 551 8.62 -19.03 -9.69
N SER A 552 7.96 -19.30 -8.58
CA SER A 552 6.61 -18.83 -8.32
C SER A 552 6.50 -18.26 -6.92
N TRP A 553 5.62 -17.27 -6.81
CA TRP A 553 5.23 -16.68 -5.55
C TRP A 553 3.71 -16.70 -5.37
N ALA A 554 3.04 -17.72 -5.92
CA ALA A 554 1.58 -17.83 -5.91
C ALA A 554 1.00 -18.21 -4.54
N ARG A 555 1.80 -18.82 -3.65
CA ARG A 555 1.37 -19.34 -2.34
C ARG A 555 1.76 -18.45 -1.15
N GLN A 556 1.64 -17.13 -1.31
CA GLN A 556 2.05 -16.16 -0.29
C GLN A 556 1.27 -16.29 1.02
N PHE A 557 0.00 -16.71 0.99
CA PHE A 557 -0.84 -16.86 2.18
C PHE A 557 -0.45 -18.11 2.97
N SER A 558 -0.51 -19.30 2.35
CA SER A 558 -0.22 -20.58 3.02
C SER A 558 1.25 -20.74 3.41
N GLN A 559 2.19 -20.27 2.59
CA GLN A 559 3.63 -20.37 2.88
C GLN A 559 4.20 -19.12 3.57
N ARG A 560 3.35 -18.13 3.89
CA ARG A 560 3.74 -16.86 4.50
C ARG A 560 4.91 -16.19 3.76
N GLY A 561 4.70 -15.95 2.47
CA GLY A 561 5.69 -15.36 1.56
C GLY A 561 6.82 -16.29 1.11
N GLY A 562 6.73 -17.60 1.36
CA GLY A 562 7.67 -18.59 0.81
C GLY A 562 7.64 -18.64 -0.72
N LEU A 563 8.78 -19.01 -1.31
CA LEU A 563 8.98 -19.17 -2.74
C LEU A 563 8.85 -20.64 -3.15
N ASP A 564 8.39 -20.87 -4.37
CA ASP A 564 8.48 -22.15 -5.05
C ASP A 564 9.46 -22.04 -6.22
N ALA A 565 10.23 -23.10 -6.49
CA ALA A 565 11.22 -23.13 -7.56
C ALA A 565 11.24 -24.49 -8.27
N ILE A 566 11.32 -24.46 -9.59
CA ILE A 566 11.50 -25.65 -10.43
C ILE A 566 12.80 -25.50 -11.21
N PHE A 567 13.77 -26.34 -10.91
CA PHE A 567 15.02 -26.44 -11.66
C PHE A 567 14.83 -27.43 -12.81
N HIS A 568 15.25 -27.08 -14.02
CA HIS A 568 15.09 -27.96 -15.19
C HIS A 568 16.25 -27.90 -16.19
N LYS A 569 16.39 -28.98 -16.96
CA LYS A 569 17.29 -29.07 -18.12
C LYS A 569 16.55 -29.04 -19.46
N ILE A 570 15.26 -28.69 -19.44
CA ILE A 570 14.46 -28.52 -20.65
C ILE A 570 15.05 -27.35 -21.44
N GLY A 571 15.54 -27.62 -22.65
CA GLY A 571 16.11 -26.60 -23.52
C GLY A 571 15.03 -25.69 -24.10
N THR A 572 15.32 -24.41 -24.20
CA THR A 572 14.53 -23.43 -24.97
C THR A 572 15.05 -23.40 -26.40
N THR A 573 14.18 -23.46 -27.40
CA THR A 573 14.57 -23.16 -28.79
C THR A 573 14.79 -21.65 -28.94
N GLU A 574 15.71 -21.22 -29.82
CA GLU A 574 15.89 -19.80 -30.13
C GLU A 574 14.56 -19.17 -30.56
N GLY A 575 14.17 -18.07 -29.92
CA GLY A 575 12.87 -17.41 -30.14
C GLY A 575 11.69 -18.06 -29.38
N SER A 576 11.88 -19.16 -28.65
CA SER A 576 10.93 -19.61 -27.63
C SER A 576 11.12 -18.82 -26.33
N GLY A 577 10.03 -18.46 -25.66
CA GLY A 577 10.10 -17.81 -24.34
C GLY A 577 10.57 -18.78 -23.26
N ARG A 578 10.51 -18.38 -21.98
CA ARG A 578 10.77 -19.29 -20.86
C ARG A 578 9.88 -20.54 -20.90
N VAL A 579 10.35 -21.61 -20.25
CA VAL A 579 9.56 -22.84 -20.08
C VAL A 579 8.46 -22.54 -19.06
N LEU A 580 7.21 -22.90 -19.39
CA LEU A 580 6.08 -22.69 -18.49
C LEU A 580 5.83 -23.94 -17.65
N PHE A 581 5.64 -23.75 -16.35
CA PHE A 581 5.26 -24.81 -15.41
C PHE A 581 3.98 -24.45 -14.66
N GLN A 582 3.16 -25.46 -14.40
CA GLN A 582 2.02 -25.33 -13.50
C GLN A 582 2.51 -25.44 -12.05
N PHE A 583 2.72 -24.30 -11.41
CA PHE A 583 3.00 -24.23 -9.99
C PHE A 583 1.73 -24.48 -9.16
N PRO A 584 1.86 -24.99 -7.91
CA PRO A 584 0.76 -25.01 -6.97
C PRO A 584 0.26 -23.58 -6.67
N THR A 585 -1.04 -23.44 -6.49
CA THR A 585 -1.69 -22.15 -6.18
C THR A 585 -2.70 -22.35 -5.05
N GLU A 586 -3.27 -21.27 -4.53
CA GLU A 586 -4.14 -21.32 -3.35
C GLU A 586 -5.42 -20.49 -3.49
N HIS A 587 -5.88 -20.25 -4.73
CA HIS A 587 -7.13 -19.51 -4.97
C HIS A 587 -8.39 -20.32 -4.65
N GLN A 588 -8.31 -21.65 -4.75
CA GLN A 588 -9.46 -22.53 -4.50
C GLN A 588 -9.91 -22.45 -3.04
N GLY A 589 -11.22 -22.31 -2.83
CA GLY A 589 -11.81 -22.21 -1.49
C GLY A 589 -11.66 -20.86 -0.80
N ARG A 590 -10.92 -19.90 -1.38
CA ARG A 590 -10.79 -18.55 -0.84
C ARG A 590 -11.91 -17.65 -1.36
N ALA A 591 -12.56 -16.92 -0.46
CA ALA A 591 -13.63 -16.00 -0.82
C ALA A 591 -13.07 -14.81 -1.62
N GLN A 592 -13.72 -14.45 -2.73
CA GLN A 592 -13.20 -13.43 -3.65
C GLN A 592 -13.07 -12.05 -3.00
N ASN A 593 -13.95 -11.71 -2.06
CA ASN A 593 -13.93 -10.42 -1.36
C ASN A 593 -12.80 -10.27 -0.32
N THR A 594 -11.99 -11.31 -0.10
CA THR A 594 -10.84 -11.29 0.83
C THR A 594 -9.50 -11.24 0.11
N LEU A 595 -9.48 -11.07 -1.21
CA LEU A 595 -8.26 -11.14 -2.03
C LEU A 595 -7.67 -9.77 -2.36
N SER A 596 -8.14 -8.71 -1.68
CA SER A 596 -7.61 -7.35 -1.85
C SER A 596 -7.93 -6.48 -0.64
N THR A 597 -7.27 -5.32 -0.56
CA THR A 597 -7.79 -4.21 0.26
C THR A 597 -9.09 -3.65 -0.35
N GLN A 598 -9.83 -2.85 0.43
CA GLN A 598 -11.06 -2.19 0.00
C GLN A 598 -10.95 -0.66 0.22
N PRO A 599 -10.12 0.06 -0.57
CA PRO A 599 -9.86 1.49 -0.35
C PRO A 599 -11.13 2.34 -0.34
N MET A 600 -12.04 2.12 -1.29
CA MET A 600 -13.35 2.78 -1.35
C MET A 600 -14.17 2.58 -0.08
N ARG A 601 -14.17 1.37 0.49
CA ARG A 601 -14.92 1.08 1.72
C ARG A 601 -14.30 1.81 2.91
N GLN A 602 -12.98 1.90 2.99
CA GLN A 602 -12.30 2.67 4.04
C GLN A 602 -12.61 4.16 3.94
N GLN A 603 -12.57 4.74 2.72
CA GLN A 603 -12.98 6.12 2.47
C GLN A 603 -14.44 6.37 2.83
N PHE A 604 -15.34 5.46 2.47
CA PHE A 604 -16.75 5.55 2.82
C PHE A 604 -16.96 5.52 4.34
N ARG A 605 -16.34 4.57 5.04
CA ARG A 605 -16.43 4.46 6.51
C ARG A 605 -15.97 5.75 7.20
N ARG A 606 -14.91 6.38 6.69
CA ARG A 606 -14.42 7.68 7.19
C ARG A 606 -15.42 8.80 6.95
N SER A 607 -15.99 8.91 5.75
CA SER A 607 -17.01 9.91 5.44
C SER A 607 -18.21 9.77 6.38
N VAL A 608 -18.67 8.54 6.63
CA VAL A 608 -19.72 8.28 7.61
C VAL A 608 -19.26 8.68 9.02
N GLN A 609 -18.05 8.33 9.43
CA GLN A 609 -17.50 8.72 10.75
C GLN A 609 -17.49 10.25 10.95
N GLU A 610 -17.07 11.02 9.94
CA GLU A 610 -17.07 12.48 9.97
C GLU A 610 -18.49 13.04 10.04
N GLN A 611 -19.41 12.53 9.22
CA GLN A 611 -20.81 12.91 9.25
C GLN A 611 -21.43 12.64 10.63
N LEU A 612 -21.17 11.47 11.21
CA LEU A 612 -21.61 11.12 12.56
C LEU A 612 -21.03 12.09 13.58
N ARG A 613 -19.73 12.44 13.49
CA ARG A 613 -19.07 13.38 14.41
C ARG A 613 -19.71 14.76 14.35
N GLU A 614 -19.90 15.32 13.17
CA GLU A 614 -20.56 16.62 12.99
C GLU A 614 -22.02 16.59 13.47
N LYS A 615 -22.73 15.50 13.19
CA LYS A 615 -24.09 15.31 13.67
C LYS A 615 -24.15 15.24 15.19
N MET A 616 -23.24 14.51 15.84
CA MET A 616 -23.15 14.43 17.30
C MET A 616 -22.78 15.77 17.93
N LYS A 617 -21.89 16.57 17.31
CA LYS A 617 -21.63 17.96 17.76
C LYS A 617 -22.88 18.85 17.70
N SER A 618 -23.76 18.61 16.72
CA SER A 618 -25.00 19.39 16.56
C SER A 618 -26.15 18.94 17.46
N GLU A 619 -26.20 17.65 17.83
CA GLU A 619 -27.31 17.05 18.57
C GLU A 619 -27.04 16.84 20.06
N LEU A 620 -25.78 16.68 20.45
CA LEU A 620 -25.37 16.43 21.83
C LEU A 620 -24.67 17.66 22.42
N PRO A 621 -24.81 17.90 23.74
CA PRO A 621 -23.97 18.84 24.45
C PRO A 621 -22.48 18.50 24.30
N SER A 622 -21.60 19.50 24.30
CA SER A 622 -20.15 19.33 24.07
C SER A 622 -19.45 18.36 25.03
N HIS A 623 -19.98 18.14 26.23
CA HIS A 623 -19.45 17.17 27.21
C HIS A 623 -19.96 15.74 27.02
N MET A 624 -20.96 15.53 26.15
CA MET A 624 -21.51 14.23 25.77
C MET A 624 -21.11 13.83 24.33
N THR A 625 -20.59 14.76 23.54
CA THR A 625 -20.08 14.48 22.20
C THR A 625 -18.89 13.52 22.29
N PRO A 626 -18.93 12.36 21.58
CA PRO A 626 -17.79 11.45 21.56
C PRO A 626 -16.52 12.13 21.05
N ASP A 627 -15.40 11.96 21.76
CA ASP A 627 -14.09 12.40 21.32
C ASP A 627 -13.64 11.60 20.08
N LYS A 628 -14.00 10.31 20.03
CA LYS A 628 -13.73 9.41 18.91
C LYS A 628 -14.94 8.54 18.59
N ILE A 629 -15.28 8.43 17.31
CA ILE A 629 -16.26 7.47 16.80
C ILE A 629 -15.48 6.48 15.93
N VAL A 630 -15.65 5.18 16.15
CA VAL A 630 -14.92 4.13 15.44
C VAL A 630 -15.92 3.24 14.71
N VAL A 631 -15.81 3.18 13.39
CA VAL A 631 -16.63 2.26 12.59
C VAL A 631 -16.00 0.88 12.60
N VAL A 632 -16.69 -0.14 13.09
CA VAL A 632 -16.23 -1.53 13.20
C VAL A 632 -17.10 -2.47 12.37
N ASP A 633 -16.54 -3.58 11.90
CA ASP A 633 -17.31 -4.58 11.13
C ASP A 633 -18.20 -5.44 12.05
N LYS A 634 -17.76 -5.63 13.30
CA LYS A 634 -18.51 -6.30 14.37
C LYS A 634 -18.26 -5.59 15.69
N MET A 635 -19.27 -5.54 16.55
CA MET A 635 -19.12 -4.93 17.86
C MET A 635 -18.08 -5.66 18.71
N PRO A 636 -17.18 -4.94 19.42
CA PRO A 636 -16.16 -5.58 20.25
C PRO A 636 -16.79 -6.34 21.43
N ALA A 637 -16.36 -7.59 21.65
CA ALA A 637 -16.91 -8.46 22.71
C ALA A 637 -16.74 -7.88 24.13
N VAL A 638 -15.65 -7.15 24.38
CA VAL A 638 -15.39 -6.47 25.66
C VAL A 638 -16.41 -5.36 25.93
N ALA A 639 -16.91 -4.74 24.86
CA ALA A 639 -17.79 -3.59 24.93
C ALA A 639 -19.27 -4.02 25.09
N GLN A 640 -19.61 -5.25 24.68
CA GLN A 640 -20.91 -5.88 24.97
C GLN A 640 -21.07 -6.35 26.42
N ALA A 641 -19.99 -6.43 27.22
CA ALA A 641 -20.02 -6.92 28.60
C ALA A 641 -20.54 -5.89 29.64
N GLY A 642 -21.01 -4.71 29.21
CA GLY A 642 -21.75 -3.76 30.06
C GLY A 642 -20.93 -2.96 31.07
N SER A 643 -19.60 -2.99 31.02
CA SER A 643 -18.75 -2.34 32.03
C SER A 643 -18.63 -0.82 31.91
N GLY A 644 -19.12 -0.20 30.83
CA GLY A 644 -19.06 1.26 30.59
C GLY A 644 -17.66 1.87 30.56
N HIS A 645 -16.61 1.07 30.74
CA HIS A 645 -15.20 1.46 30.86
C HIS A 645 -14.33 0.53 30.03
N LEU A 646 -13.45 1.12 29.22
CA LEU A 646 -12.44 0.43 28.40
C LEU A 646 -11.03 0.80 28.88
N SER A 647 -10.17 -0.21 29.06
CA SER A 647 -8.73 0.01 29.24
C SER A 647 -8.08 0.46 27.91
N SER A 648 -6.98 1.21 27.98
CA SER A 648 -6.18 1.63 26.82
C SER A 648 -5.92 0.47 25.83
N LYS A 649 -5.50 -0.69 26.35
CA LYS A 649 -5.22 -1.91 25.56
C LYS A 649 -6.42 -2.56 24.87
N GLN A 650 -7.65 -2.25 25.31
CA GLN A 650 -8.88 -2.83 24.75
C GLN A 650 -9.48 -1.98 23.62
N SER A 651 -9.07 -0.72 23.50
CA SER A 651 -9.57 0.24 22.51
C SER A 651 -8.92 0.12 21.13
N GLU A 652 -7.72 -0.46 21.06
CA GLU A 652 -6.92 -0.58 19.84
C GLU A 652 -7.33 -1.81 19.00
N ASN A 653 -7.90 -2.85 19.64
CA ASN A 653 -8.25 -4.13 19.02
C ASN A 653 -9.64 -4.16 18.33
N GLY A 654 -10.18 -3.00 17.93
CA GLY A 654 -11.48 -2.92 17.24
C GLY A 654 -11.44 -3.29 15.75
N GLY A 655 -10.25 -3.52 15.18
CA GLY A 655 -10.04 -3.88 13.77
C GLY A 655 -9.64 -5.35 13.60
N ALA A 656 -10.36 -6.05 12.72
CA ALA A 656 -10.06 -7.39 12.21
C ALA A 656 -10.01 -8.52 13.25
N SER A 657 -11.18 -9.09 13.57
CA SER A 657 -11.24 -10.53 13.83
C SER A 657 -10.89 -11.26 12.52
N ASN A 658 -9.64 -11.67 12.36
CA ASN A 658 -9.28 -12.65 11.33
C ASN A 658 -10.02 -13.96 11.62
N PRO A 659 -10.52 -14.71 10.60
CA PRO A 659 -11.04 -16.04 10.83
C PRO A 659 -9.89 -16.88 11.40
N LYS A 660 -10.00 -17.24 12.67
CA LYS A 660 -9.16 -18.27 13.26
C LYS A 660 -9.27 -19.52 12.37
N THR A 661 -8.11 -20.13 12.14
CA THR A 661 -7.93 -21.57 12.00
C THR A 661 -9.14 -22.36 12.49
N MET A 662 -10.01 -22.75 11.57
CA MET A 662 -10.73 -24.01 11.71
C MET A 662 -9.88 -25.03 10.97
N GLU A 663 -9.55 -26.09 11.69
CA GLU A 663 -8.76 -27.26 11.27
C GLU A 663 -9.15 -27.81 9.90
#